data_AF-A0A954JA22-F1
#
_entry.id   AF-A0A954JA22-F1
#
_cell.length_a   1.000
_cell.length_b   1.000
_cell.length_c   1.000
_cell.angle_alpha   90.00
_cell.angle_beta   90.00
_cell.angle_gamma   90.00
#
_symmetry.space_group_name_H-M   'P 1'
#
loop_
_entity.id
_entity.type
_entity.pdbx_description
1 polymer ?
#
loop_
_entity_poly.entity_id
_entity_poly.type
_entity_poly.pdbx_seq_one_letter_code
_entity_poly.pdbx_strand_id
1 'polypeptide(L)'
;MNPRLKRLSILTILTLVACVCAFPARATAQILLDARVGHTAMPAFGRETGITHLELMPYLMEEDEYIFFTDLRGFLNNEGNVGGNVGMGYRFLEPNQVMLLGLHGGYGADQSLEKIYQQMYFGLEGLTRFGSLTSNFYFPIGNDEQVLETTVGNLRPVGNQIVLDSIDAVGVAMRGLDLNIGAYLPGEFADEHQIEAVATWYHYEGSGVDRIDGVKLGLEGQIVPSLNAQIGVSNDQTFGTNVTLGMTFRFGNNDIPDQRLDRQMRRFTDNNYNVIVSKKAVVGTAIPLINPTTGNAFTVRHVQNTPISGAPVDYVVVHDGSAEDPYENLYDVQGSNADIIFVHRGSVIEEQVVLQEGQMLIGEGADYLLNTSNYNLINLNSAFAQVSDRADLPAPIIQPRSFPVPGQQDDPAKIGLVEMASNSVLAGVTIDGSNYASPSAGILASGIHDYRVDEVSIRNTKNEGLLIEQTTGGIFKDLLVENTGTTAGTTNHQQSVNETSGWDGIAILDNDGELQFQDIIVRDAAGSGVVIAGGHGDAVFSNTLELTGNGTANTLYASGLEVRDLELITTVDDQGTETTDDDIETDIFGRVLVESLIVQSPNGIDGVSIRNSTGLVDLFEVDINTTNGAGVFTSQADLVNIRSGSVSSQHEVSVALIPLPINKTGAIVTNASDVNLQLDSISADGSKYGINMVNTTGTILSRGDGEAGSGGVIKNTQAAIHAVNSGSVGMSSPTFENNLQVASLDTVEVFDIVSANITGTTQSFIDAHNVKLFAVTNSLFEENSLSSDIGINYTADDSTAYVAQVVRNTVHESPKTFLNVATQGNVTDATLDFLFANNSVQILENGSIATTMNWTGPLSASFDNNLISGEEGTHQKGFQIWTGTSNDVAVLDVTNNVIGFVGNNGTAVEILGGSSINSVVSNNVVEFRGRDGVGTRISANAASQIAVAGNVIEDLAGGATGILFPSIYDGSSLVLNSNIISLQDSSVFADRGIILSNVTGTNDPFVELISTLNNTITGASTIYSLPTNAVTGRILINGVVVP
;
A
#
# COMPACT_ATOMS: atom_id res chain seq x y z
N MET A 1 -44.82 18.33 26.58
CA MET A 1 -46.20 18.86 26.70
C MET A 1 -46.52 19.15 28.17
N ASN A 2 -46.69 20.43 28.54
CA ASN A 2 -46.81 20.90 29.93
C ASN A 2 -48.29 20.92 30.39
N PRO A 3 -48.68 20.37 31.58
CA PRO A 3 -50.08 20.19 31.98
C PRO A 3 -50.85 21.47 32.32
N ARG A 4 -50.22 22.65 32.27
CA ARG A 4 -50.83 23.93 32.67
C ARG A 4 -51.73 24.57 31.60
N LEU A 5 -51.69 24.11 30.34
CA LEU A 5 -52.58 24.64 29.28
C LEU A 5 -54.04 24.15 29.35
N LYS A 6 -54.35 23.10 30.13
CA LYS A 6 -55.71 22.52 30.17
C LYS A 6 -56.73 23.27 31.05
N ARG A 7 -56.32 24.26 31.85
CA ARG A 7 -57.22 24.95 32.80
C ARG A 7 -57.65 26.36 32.39
N LEU A 8 -57.06 26.94 31.35
CA LEU A 8 -57.37 28.32 30.92
C LEU A 8 -58.37 28.39 29.74
N SER A 9 -58.69 27.27 29.11
CA SER A 9 -59.40 27.23 27.83
C SER A 9 -60.92 27.11 27.92
N ILE A 10 -61.51 26.80 29.07
CA ILE A 10 -62.99 26.66 29.21
C ILE A 10 -63.61 27.83 29.98
N LEU A 11 -62.90 28.41 30.96
CA LEU A 11 -63.46 29.48 31.81
C LEU A 11 -63.40 30.86 31.11
N THR A 12 -62.35 31.13 30.34
CA THR A 12 -62.17 32.43 29.65
C THR A 12 -63.11 32.56 28.44
N ILE A 13 -63.38 31.45 27.73
CA ILE A 13 -64.35 31.41 26.62
C ILE A 13 -65.79 31.63 27.15
N LEU A 14 -66.16 31.04 28.30
CA LEU A 14 -67.47 31.30 28.92
C LEU A 14 -67.63 32.73 29.44
N THR A 15 -66.54 33.37 29.89
CA THR A 15 -66.59 34.73 30.46
C THR A 15 -66.63 35.80 29.35
N LEU A 16 -66.01 35.54 28.20
CA LEU A 16 -66.09 36.44 27.04
C LEU A 16 -67.49 36.45 26.41
N VAL A 17 -68.17 35.29 26.37
CA VAL A 17 -69.57 35.18 25.95
C VAL A 17 -70.50 35.89 26.94
N ALA A 18 -70.17 35.92 28.24
CA ALA A 18 -70.97 36.59 29.26
C ALA A 18 -70.89 38.13 29.23
N CYS A 19 -69.76 38.73 28.80
CA CYS A 19 -69.63 40.19 28.70
C CYS A 19 -70.40 40.79 27.49
N VAL A 20 -70.66 40.01 26.44
CA VAL A 20 -71.50 40.43 25.31
C VAL A 20 -72.99 40.54 25.70
N CYS A 21 -73.41 39.92 26.81
CA CYS A 21 -74.80 39.94 27.28
C CYS A 21 -75.17 41.11 28.21
N ALA A 22 -74.25 42.07 28.47
CA ALA A 22 -74.45 43.16 29.43
C ALA A 22 -74.75 44.54 28.79
N PHE A 23 -75.26 44.58 27.56
CA PHE A 23 -75.87 45.79 26.99
C PHE A 23 -77.41 45.71 27.12
N PRO A 24 -78.11 46.79 27.50
CA PRO A 24 -79.57 46.80 27.56
C PRO A 24 -80.14 46.65 26.15
N ALA A 25 -80.63 45.45 25.83
CA ALA A 25 -81.30 45.16 24.58
C ALA A 25 -82.54 46.05 24.39
N ARG A 26 -82.45 47.04 23.50
CA ARG A 26 -83.61 47.50 22.73
C ARG A 26 -83.89 46.47 21.63
N ALA A 27 -85.15 46.15 21.46
CA ALA A 27 -85.63 44.97 20.75
C ALA A 27 -85.47 45.10 19.22
N THR A 28 -84.25 44.92 18.68
CA THR A 28 -83.99 44.57 17.26
C THR A 28 -82.56 44.06 16.96
N ALA A 29 -81.58 44.10 17.87
CA ALA A 29 -80.20 43.67 17.56
C ALA A 29 -80.03 42.14 17.49
N GLN A 30 -79.52 41.62 16.36
CA GLN A 30 -79.18 40.20 16.15
C GLN A 30 -77.66 39.98 16.31
N ILE A 31 -77.26 38.91 17.01
CA ILE A 31 -75.87 38.42 16.97
C ILE A 31 -75.67 37.72 15.64
N LEU A 32 -74.67 38.16 14.88
CA LEU A 32 -74.33 37.63 13.57
C LEU A 32 -72.85 37.24 13.54
N LEU A 33 -72.47 36.40 12.58
CA LEU A 33 -71.12 35.89 12.41
C LEU A 33 -70.70 36.02 10.95
N ASP A 34 -69.53 36.59 10.75
CA ASP A 34 -68.77 36.45 9.51
C ASP A 34 -67.50 35.65 9.79
N ALA A 35 -67.10 34.82 8.83
CA ALA A 35 -65.93 33.97 8.94
C ALA A 35 -65.18 33.93 7.61
N ARG A 36 -63.86 33.73 7.68
CA ARG A 36 -63.03 33.51 6.50
C ARG A 36 -61.93 32.50 6.75
N VAL A 37 -61.62 31.72 5.72
CA VAL A 37 -60.49 30.78 5.70
C VAL A 37 -59.65 31.09 4.47
N GLY A 38 -58.34 31.15 4.64
CA GLY A 38 -57.45 31.52 3.55
C GLY A 38 -56.06 30.92 3.69
N HIS A 39 -55.32 31.01 2.60
CA HIS A 39 -53.90 30.72 2.58
C HIS A 39 -53.17 31.89 1.95
N THR A 40 -52.14 32.39 2.64
CA THR A 40 -51.17 33.33 2.09
C THR A 40 -49.84 32.61 1.90
N ALA A 41 -49.53 32.30 0.65
CA ALA A 41 -48.30 31.63 0.25
C ALA A 41 -47.09 32.59 0.27
N MET A 42 -45.90 31.98 0.27
CA MET A 42 -44.59 32.64 0.25
C MET A 42 -44.22 33.39 1.55
N PRO A 43 -42.92 33.68 1.76
CA PRO A 43 -42.48 34.50 2.89
C PRO A 43 -43.12 35.89 2.86
N ALA A 44 -43.29 36.49 4.03
CA ALA A 44 -43.78 37.85 4.17
C ALA A 44 -42.94 38.58 5.21
N PHE A 45 -43.07 39.90 5.31
CA PHE A 45 -42.44 40.64 6.41
C PHE A 45 -42.80 40.01 7.78
N GLY A 46 -41.78 39.55 8.52
CA GLY A 46 -41.91 38.90 9.81
C GLY A 46 -42.09 37.38 9.80
N ARG A 47 -42.09 36.70 8.64
CA ARG A 47 -42.19 35.22 8.58
C ARG A 47 -41.47 34.64 7.36
N GLU A 48 -40.83 33.49 7.56
CA GLU A 48 -40.03 32.83 6.53
C GLU A 48 -40.84 31.87 5.63
N THR A 49 -42.09 31.55 5.99
CA THR A 49 -42.97 30.68 5.21
C THR A 49 -44.40 31.23 5.10
N GLY A 50 -45.21 30.63 4.23
CA GLY A 50 -46.63 30.96 4.07
C GLY A 50 -47.48 30.49 5.26
N ILE A 51 -48.71 31.01 5.36
CA ILE A 51 -49.66 30.66 6.43
C ILE A 51 -51.03 30.25 5.88
N THR A 52 -51.65 29.28 6.53
CA THR A 52 -53.08 28.99 6.41
C THR A 52 -53.80 29.57 7.63
N HIS A 53 -54.81 30.40 7.43
CA HIS A 53 -55.51 31.12 8.50
C HIS A 53 -57.03 30.87 8.49
N LEU A 54 -57.61 30.91 9.69
CA LEU A 54 -59.04 30.91 9.96
C LEU A 54 -59.36 32.11 10.84
N GLU A 55 -60.37 32.88 10.44
CA GLU A 55 -60.78 34.08 11.15
C GLU A 55 -62.29 34.10 11.34
N LEU A 56 -62.71 34.50 12.54
CA LEU A 56 -64.10 34.59 12.95
C LEU A 56 -64.34 35.97 13.52
N MET A 57 -65.38 36.62 13.02
CA MET A 57 -65.84 37.92 13.50
C MET A 57 -67.30 37.85 13.93
N PRO A 58 -67.59 37.37 15.16
CA PRO A 58 -68.88 37.59 15.80
C PRO A 58 -69.11 39.09 16.02
N TYR A 59 -70.31 39.59 15.69
CA TYR A 59 -70.64 41.01 15.84
C TYR A 59 -72.09 41.26 16.25
N LEU A 60 -72.28 42.45 16.85
CA LEU A 60 -73.56 43.08 17.17
C LEU A 60 -73.67 44.36 16.35
N MET A 61 -74.76 44.52 15.60
CA MET A 61 -75.00 45.69 14.74
C MET A 61 -76.31 46.39 15.12
N GLU A 62 -76.27 47.71 15.27
CA GLU A 62 -77.43 48.54 15.62
C GLU A 62 -77.70 49.57 14.51
N GLU A 63 -78.92 49.51 13.95
CA GLU A 63 -79.48 50.44 12.93
C GLU A 63 -78.57 50.73 11.71
N ASP A 64 -77.67 49.81 11.37
CA ASP A 64 -76.65 50.01 10.32
C ASP A 64 -75.78 51.26 10.54
N GLU A 65 -75.59 51.69 11.80
CA GLU A 65 -74.77 52.87 12.18
C GLU A 65 -73.60 52.50 13.11
N TYR A 66 -73.77 51.45 13.92
CA TYR A 66 -72.77 51.02 14.91
C TYR A 66 -72.54 49.51 14.86
N ILE A 67 -71.28 49.09 15.00
CA ILE A 67 -70.93 47.68 15.14
C ILE A 67 -69.92 47.49 16.28
N PHE A 68 -70.24 46.56 17.18
CA PHE A 68 -69.29 45.99 18.12
C PHE A 68 -68.92 44.59 17.63
N PHE A 69 -67.63 44.31 17.48
CA PHE A 69 -67.16 43.04 16.95
C PHE A 69 -66.03 42.43 17.78
N THR A 70 -65.93 41.12 17.74
CA THR A 70 -64.75 40.37 18.17
C THR A 70 -63.97 39.91 16.95
N ASP A 71 -62.65 39.79 17.07
CA ASP A 71 -61.78 39.31 16.01
C ASP A 71 -60.95 38.13 16.55
N LEU A 72 -61.29 36.92 16.08
CA LEU A 72 -60.63 35.69 16.48
C LEU A 72 -59.89 35.12 15.28
N ARG A 73 -58.56 35.03 15.36
CA ARG A 73 -57.70 34.52 14.28
C ARG A 73 -56.85 33.37 14.76
N GLY A 74 -56.78 32.30 13.98
CA GLY A 74 -55.78 31.26 14.13
C GLY A 74 -55.06 31.05 12.81
N PHE A 75 -53.76 30.76 12.87
CA PHE A 75 -52.99 30.41 11.69
C PHE A 75 -51.99 29.28 11.97
N LEU A 76 -51.63 28.58 10.90
CA LEU A 76 -50.61 27.53 10.86
C LEU A 76 -49.64 27.88 9.73
N ASN A 77 -48.34 27.92 10.01
CA ASN A 77 -47.33 28.08 8.97
C ASN A 77 -47.08 26.75 8.22
N ASN A 78 -46.30 26.80 7.13
CA ASN A 78 -46.03 25.59 6.33
C ASN A 78 -45.16 24.53 7.04
N GLU A 79 -44.54 24.86 8.17
CA GLU A 79 -43.71 23.97 9.00
C GLU A 79 -44.49 23.35 10.18
N GLY A 80 -45.78 23.69 10.32
CA GLY A 80 -46.65 23.17 11.37
C GLY A 80 -46.65 23.99 12.67
N ASN A 81 -45.98 25.14 12.69
CA ASN A 81 -46.01 26.07 13.81
C ASN A 81 -47.32 26.89 13.82
N VAL A 82 -47.86 27.13 15.01
CA VAL A 82 -49.17 27.77 15.21
C VAL A 82 -49.06 29.18 15.76
N GLY A 83 -50.03 30.01 15.43
CA GLY A 83 -50.23 31.29 16.08
C GLY A 83 -51.68 31.73 16.02
N GLY A 84 -52.00 32.83 16.71
CA GLY A 84 -53.35 33.35 16.71
C GLY A 84 -53.48 34.67 17.45
N ASN A 85 -54.58 35.35 17.17
CA ASN A 85 -54.93 36.64 17.73
C ASN A 85 -56.36 36.61 18.26
N VAL A 86 -56.59 37.24 19.40
CA VAL A 86 -57.92 37.44 19.99
C VAL A 86 -58.07 38.91 20.34
N GLY A 87 -59.03 39.57 19.69
CA GLY A 87 -59.29 40.99 19.85
C GLY A 87 -60.77 41.35 19.85
N MET A 88 -61.02 42.62 20.12
CA MET A 88 -62.35 43.24 20.02
C MET A 88 -62.22 44.65 19.46
N GLY A 89 -63.30 45.14 18.85
CA GLY A 89 -63.33 46.46 18.24
C GLY A 89 -64.73 47.04 18.14
N TYR A 90 -64.75 48.32 17.81
CA TYR A 90 -65.95 49.12 17.66
C TYR A 90 -65.81 50.01 16.42
N ARG A 91 -66.83 50.03 15.56
CA ARG A 91 -66.91 50.96 14.43
C ARG A 91 -68.21 51.75 14.44
N PHE A 92 -68.11 52.96 13.92
CA PHE A 92 -69.17 53.94 13.80
C PHE A 92 -69.20 54.49 12.38
N LEU A 93 -70.38 54.46 11.75
CA LEU A 93 -70.65 55.13 10.48
C LEU A 93 -71.24 56.51 10.73
N GLU A 94 -70.60 57.54 10.20
CA GLU A 94 -71.07 58.91 10.33
C GLU A 94 -72.45 59.08 9.64
N PRO A 95 -73.39 59.88 10.18
CA PRO A 95 -74.79 59.93 9.70
C PRO A 95 -74.98 60.32 8.22
N ASN A 96 -74.06 61.08 7.61
CA ASN A 96 -74.09 61.41 6.18
C ASN A 96 -73.42 60.33 5.30
N GLN A 97 -72.96 59.23 5.91
CA GLN A 97 -72.32 58.09 5.26
C GLN A 97 -71.14 58.51 4.38
N VAL A 98 -70.34 59.45 4.88
CA VAL A 98 -69.12 59.94 4.23
C VAL A 98 -67.88 59.21 4.78
N MET A 99 -67.90 58.81 6.05
CA MET A 99 -66.77 58.18 6.72
C MET A 99 -67.23 57.15 7.76
N LEU A 100 -66.47 56.06 7.88
CA LEU A 100 -66.55 55.09 8.95
C LEU A 100 -65.28 55.20 9.80
N LEU A 101 -65.43 55.25 11.12
CA LEU A 101 -64.31 55.28 12.07
C LEU A 101 -64.34 54.04 12.95
N GLY A 102 -63.17 53.46 13.20
CA GLY A 102 -63.01 52.25 14.00
C GLY A 102 -61.84 52.33 14.96
N LEU A 103 -61.94 51.59 16.06
CA LEU A 103 -60.83 51.29 16.94
C LEU A 103 -60.92 49.82 17.39
N HIS A 104 -59.77 49.16 17.50
CA HIS A 104 -59.71 47.76 17.91
C HIS A 104 -58.42 47.48 18.69
N GLY A 105 -58.40 46.37 19.42
CA GLY A 105 -57.20 45.92 20.11
C GLY A 105 -57.33 44.48 20.57
N GLY A 106 -56.19 43.86 20.88
CA GLY A 106 -56.15 42.45 21.21
C GLY A 106 -54.81 41.94 21.71
N TYR A 107 -54.77 40.62 21.85
CA TYR A 107 -53.61 39.84 22.24
C TYR A 107 -53.28 38.84 21.15
N GLY A 108 -52.00 38.72 20.81
CA GLY A 108 -51.46 37.76 19.86
C GLY A 108 -50.42 36.85 20.50
N ALA A 109 -50.39 35.58 20.08
CA ALA A 109 -49.33 34.63 20.38
C ALA A 109 -48.91 33.91 19.10
N ASP A 110 -47.60 33.79 18.90
CA ASP A 110 -47.03 33.30 17.65
C ASP A 110 -45.84 32.37 17.92
N GLN A 111 -45.90 31.15 17.39
CA GLN A 111 -44.84 30.15 17.44
C GLN A 111 -44.13 29.95 16.10
N SER A 112 -44.32 30.84 15.12
CA SER A 112 -43.83 30.65 13.75
C SER A 112 -42.32 30.40 13.62
N LEU A 113 -41.51 30.86 14.60
CA LEU A 113 -40.06 30.64 14.70
C LEU A 113 -39.68 29.61 15.78
N GLU A 114 -40.50 28.56 15.95
CA GLU A 114 -40.37 27.45 16.93
C GLU A 114 -40.53 27.84 18.41
N LYS A 115 -40.21 29.08 18.78
CA LYS A 115 -40.43 29.68 20.10
C LYS A 115 -41.69 30.52 20.11
N ILE A 116 -42.38 30.56 21.27
CA ILE A 116 -43.62 31.33 21.43
C ILE A 116 -43.27 32.78 21.81
N TYR A 117 -43.66 33.72 20.95
CA TYR A 117 -43.64 35.15 21.21
C TYR A 117 -45.06 35.67 21.39
N GLN A 118 -45.23 36.71 22.20
CA GLN A 118 -46.54 37.25 22.57
C GLN A 118 -46.55 38.77 22.40
N GLN A 119 -47.67 39.33 21.95
CA GLN A 119 -47.83 40.77 21.78
C GLN A 119 -49.23 41.24 22.18
N MET A 120 -49.32 42.49 22.63
CA MET A 120 -50.57 43.24 22.62
C MET A 120 -50.58 44.19 21.42
N TYR A 121 -51.74 44.41 20.82
CA TYR A 121 -51.90 45.35 19.73
C TYR A 121 -53.11 46.26 19.90
N PHE A 122 -53.00 47.45 19.34
CA PHE A 122 -54.06 48.45 19.29
C PHE A 122 -54.10 49.09 17.90
N GLY A 123 -55.28 49.30 17.34
CA GLY A 123 -55.45 49.82 15.99
C GLY A 123 -56.57 50.86 15.85
N LEU A 124 -56.38 51.76 14.89
CA LEU A 124 -57.31 52.80 14.48
C LEU A 124 -57.66 52.63 13.01
N GLU A 125 -58.92 52.85 12.64
CA GLU A 125 -59.44 52.69 11.29
C GLU A 125 -60.24 53.92 10.86
N GLY A 126 -60.04 54.39 9.63
CA GLY A 126 -60.82 55.43 8.98
C GLY A 126 -61.09 55.06 7.52
N LEU A 127 -62.34 54.82 7.17
CA LEU A 127 -62.75 54.36 5.84
C LEU A 127 -63.68 55.39 5.19
N THR A 128 -63.50 55.64 3.91
CA THR A 128 -64.36 56.49 3.07
C THR A 128 -64.78 55.73 1.82
N ARG A 129 -65.67 56.28 1.01
CA ARG A 129 -66.04 55.68 -0.29
C ARG A 129 -64.89 55.63 -1.30
N PHE A 130 -63.78 56.33 -1.03
CA PHE A 130 -62.63 56.40 -1.93
C PHE A 130 -61.45 55.52 -1.47
N GLY A 131 -61.46 55.04 -0.22
CA GLY A 131 -60.35 54.29 0.32
C GLY A 131 -60.32 54.22 1.84
N SER A 132 -59.23 53.67 2.37
CA SER A 132 -59.04 53.33 3.77
C SER A 132 -57.73 53.91 4.32
N LEU A 133 -57.73 54.21 5.62
CA LEU A 133 -56.55 54.57 6.39
C LEU A 133 -56.62 53.77 7.70
N THR A 134 -55.69 52.85 7.90
CA THR A 134 -55.61 52.07 9.15
C THR A 134 -54.20 52.15 9.74
N SER A 135 -54.10 52.11 11.06
CA SER A 135 -52.80 52.04 11.74
C SER A 135 -52.87 51.12 12.92
N ASN A 136 -51.85 50.29 13.10
CA ASN A 136 -51.74 49.34 14.20
C ASN A 136 -50.43 49.54 14.96
N PHE A 137 -50.48 49.41 16.28
CA PHE A 137 -49.34 49.52 17.19
C PHE A 137 -49.18 48.19 17.92
N TYR A 138 -47.95 47.68 17.98
CA TYR A 138 -47.60 46.35 18.50
C TYR A 138 -46.59 46.46 19.65
N PHE A 139 -46.91 45.79 20.74
CA PHE A 139 -46.11 45.79 21.97
C PHE A 139 -45.82 44.34 22.40
N PRO A 140 -44.60 43.84 22.23
CA PRO A 140 -44.17 42.56 22.77
C PRO A 140 -44.37 42.52 24.28
N ILE A 141 -44.79 41.35 24.78
CA ILE A 141 -44.97 41.09 26.20
C ILE A 141 -44.43 39.70 26.56
N GLY A 142 -44.00 39.52 27.80
CA GLY A 142 -43.39 38.25 28.24
C GLY A 142 -41.91 38.17 27.87
N ASN A 143 -41.47 36.99 27.41
CA ASN A 143 -40.07 36.76 27.01
C ASN A 143 -39.86 37.24 25.57
N ASP A 144 -39.27 38.41 25.43
CA ASP A 144 -38.96 39.04 24.15
C ASP A 144 -37.63 38.59 23.55
N GLU A 145 -36.69 38.02 24.32
CA GLU A 145 -35.46 37.39 23.80
C GLU A 145 -35.43 35.87 24.09
N GLN A 146 -35.18 35.03 23.08
CA GLN A 146 -35.09 33.57 23.21
C GLN A 146 -34.04 32.96 22.27
N VAL A 147 -33.25 31.99 22.76
CA VAL A 147 -32.26 31.24 21.96
C VAL A 147 -32.98 30.30 20.98
N LEU A 148 -32.66 30.43 19.70
CA LEU A 148 -33.21 29.65 18.59
C LEU A 148 -32.34 28.42 18.29
N GLU A 149 -31.01 28.61 18.20
CA GLU A 149 -30.02 27.59 17.80
C GLU A 149 -28.66 27.83 18.48
N THR A 150 -27.88 26.77 18.72
CA THR A 150 -26.50 26.83 19.24
C THR A 150 -25.57 26.01 18.34
N THR A 151 -24.50 26.62 17.85
CA THR A 151 -23.46 26.00 17.01
C THR A 151 -22.10 26.07 17.71
N VAL A 152 -21.16 25.16 17.45
CA VAL A 152 -19.78 25.22 17.98
C VAL A 152 -18.76 25.45 16.88
N GLY A 153 -17.72 26.22 17.17
CA GLY A 153 -16.62 26.52 16.24
C GLY A 153 -15.48 27.27 16.90
N ASN A 154 -14.39 27.53 16.18
CA ASN A 154 -13.20 28.24 16.65
C ASN A 154 -12.45 27.53 17.80
N LEU A 155 -11.45 26.72 17.42
CA LEU A 155 -10.56 26.02 18.35
C LEU A 155 -9.41 26.94 18.75
N ARG A 156 -9.20 27.16 20.06
CA ARG A 156 -8.12 28.02 20.56
C ARG A 156 -7.63 27.60 21.94
N PRO A 157 -6.36 27.86 22.29
CA PRO A 157 -5.92 27.78 23.67
C PRO A 157 -6.54 28.87 24.53
N VAL A 158 -6.82 28.56 25.79
CA VAL A 158 -7.16 29.51 26.85
C VAL A 158 -6.51 29.05 28.14
N GLY A 159 -5.55 29.84 28.65
CA GLY A 159 -4.78 29.45 29.81
C GLY A 159 -4.07 28.11 29.56
N ASN A 160 -4.46 27.10 30.34
CA ASN A 160 -3.88 25.76 30.31
C ASN A 160 -4.82 24.71 29.68
N GLN A 161 -5.80 25.15 28.88
CA GLN A 161 -6.79 24.28 28.25
C GLN A 161 -6.94 24.63 26.77
N ILE A 162 -7.44 23.67 25.99
CA ILE A 162 -7.91 23.90 24.63
C ILE A 162 -9.44 23.96 24.67
N VAL A 163 -10.02 25.00 24.08
CA VAL A 163 -11.47 25.22 24.09
C VAL A 163 -12.05 25.43 22.70
N LEU A 164 -13.33 25.12 22.55
CA LEU A 164 -14.20 25.48 21.43
C LEU A 164 -15.20 26.54 21.85
N ASP A 165 -15.41 27.57 21.03
CA ASP A 165 -16.44 28.57 21.30
C ASP A 165 -17.83 28.07 20.84
N SER A 166 -18.86 28.38 21.62
CA SER A 166 -20.27 28.22 21.20
C SER A 166 -20.80 29.53 20.62
N ILE A 167 -21.72 29.45 19.65
CA ILE A 167 -22.38 30.59 19.01
C ILE A 167 -23.89 30.34 19.08
N ASP A 168 -24.59 31.16 19.85
CA ASP A 168 -26.05 31.13 20.01
C ASP A 168 -26.72 32.13 19.07
N ALA A 169 -27.72 31.68 18.30
CA ALA A 169 -28.63 32.54 17.56
C ALA A 169 -29.83 32.90 18.45
N VAL A 170 -30.02 34.19 18.76
CA VAL A 170 -31.08 34.69 19.66
C VAL A 170 -32.13 35.47 18.86
N GLY A 171 -33.40 35.10 19.00
CA GLY A 171 -34.54 35.82 18.41
C GLY A 171 -35.13 36.85 19.38
N VAL A 172 -35.34 38.08 18.90
CA VAL A 172 -35.81 39.25 19.64
C VAL A 172 -37.15 39.74 19.09
N ALA A 173 -38.24 39.66 19.86
CA ALA A 173 -39.56 40.21 19.51
C ALA A 173 -39.55 41.74 19.56
N MET A 174 -40.12 42.37 18.52
CA MET A 174 -39.97 43.79 18.28
C MET A 174 -41.26 44.57 18.52
N ARG A 175 -41.14 45.74 19.15
CA ARG A 175 -42.25 46.70 19.22
C ARG A 175 -42.31 47.48 17.93
N GLY A 176 -43.50 47.87 17.48
CA GLY A 176 -43.60 48.58 16.22
C GLY A 176 -44.97 49.11 15.91
N LEU A 177 -45.09 49.65 14.70
CA LEU A 177 -46.34 50.13 14.15
C LEU A 177 -46.38 49.94 12.64
N ASP A 178 -47.59 49.82 12.11
CA ASP A 178 -47.85 49.92 10.67
C ASP A 178 -48.92 50.98 10.39
N LEU A 179 -48.85 51.55 9.20
CA LEU A 179 -49.78 52.52 8.65
C LEU A 179 -50.14 52.08 7.23
N ASN A 180 -51.39 51.67 7.01
CA ASN A 180 -51.93 51.26 5.72
C ASN A 180 -52.78 52.38 5.13
N ILE A 181 -52.50 52.72 3.87
CA ILE A 181 -53.26 53.67 3.07
C ILE A 181 -53.80 52.92 1.86
N GLY A 182 -55.11 52.70 1.81
CA GLY A 182 -55.81 52.01 0.74
C GLY A 182 -56.62 52.96 -0.14
N ALA A 183 -56.68 52.67 -1.43
CA ALA A 183 -57.53 53.40 -2.39
C ALA A 183 -58.21 52.41 -3.35
N TYR A 184 -59.52 52.59 -3.56
CA TYR A 184 -60.26 51.81 -4.54
C TYR A 184 -59.87 52.24 -5.95
N LEU A 185 -59.58 51.27 -6.83
CA LEU A 185 -59.18 51.55 -8.20
C LEU A 185 -60.39 51.93 -9.07
N PRO A 186 -60.31 52.98 -9.90
CA PRO A 186 -61.43 53.41 -10.73
C PRO A 186 -61.64 52.48 -11.95
N GLY A 187 -62.90 52.24 -12.33
CA GLY A 187 -63.28 51.60 -13.59
C GLY A 187 -64.21 50.41 -13.37
N GLU A 188 -65.05 50.10 -14.37
CA GLU A 188 -66.13 49.11 -14.25
C GLU A 188 -65.66 47.74 -13.73
N PHE A 189 -64.53 47.25 -14.25
CA PHE A 189 -63.93 45.99 -13.77
C PHE A 189 -63.46 46.07 -12.32
N ALA A 190 -62.80 47.17 -11.95
CA ALA A 190 -62.25 47.36 -10.61
C ALA A 190 -63.36 47.60 -9.57
N ASP A 191 -64.45 48.26 -9.95
CA ASP A 191 -65.62 48.48 -9.10
C ASP A 191 -66.41 47.17 -8.90
N GLU A 192 -66.61 46.37 -9.97
CA GLU A 192 -67.28 45.06 -9.90
C GLU A 192 -66.51 44.07 -9.01
N HIS A 193 -65.18 44.07 -9.12
CA HIS A 193 -64.30 43.16 -8.37
C HIS A 193 -63.73 43.79 -7.08
N GLN A 194 -64.20 44.99 -6.71
CA GLN A 194 -63.77 45.72 -5.51
C GLN A 194 -62.25 45.78 -5.33
N ILE A 195 -61.53 46.17 -6.38
CA ILE A 195 -60.07 46.17 -6.35
C ILE A 195 -59.56 47.37 -5.56
N GLU A 196 -58.78 47.11 -4.52
CA GLU A 196 -58.13 48.10 -3.66
C GLU A 196 -56.60 47.98 -3.79
N ALA A 197 -55.95 49.12 -3.98
CA ALA A 197 -54.50 49.24 -3.89
C ALA A 197 -54.12 49.76 -2.51
N VAL A 198 -53.25 49.06 -1.80
CA VAL A 198 -52.84 49.37 -0.43
C VAL A 198 -51.34 49.63 -0.39
N ALA A 199 -50.94 50.78 0.17
CA ALA A 199 -49.57 51.08 0.52
C ALA A 199 -49.42 51.07 2.05
N THR A 200 -48.55 50.22 2.56
CA THR A 200 -48.25 50.11 3.99
C THR A 200 -46.83 50.62 4.23
N TRP A 201 -46.68 51.52 5.18
CA TRP A 201 -45.38 51.79 5.81
C TRP A 201 -45.34 51.12 7.18
N TYR A 202 -44.20 50.55 7.55
CA TYR A 202 -44.03 49.89 8.84
C TYR A 202 -42.67 50.21 9.48
N HIS A 203 -42.67 50.25 10.81
CA HIS A 203 -41.51 50.54 11.64
C HIS A 203 -41.50 49.64 12.88
N TYR A 204 -40.40 48.92 13.11
CA TYR A 204 -40.20 48.05 14.27
C TYR A 204 -38.81 48.25 14.90
N GLU A 205 -38.73 48.16 16.22
CA GLU A 205 -37.49 48.28 16.98
C GLU A 205 -37.42 47.24 18.12
N GLY A 206 -36.19 46.80 18.44
CA GLY A 206 -35.91 45.77 19.44
C GLY A 206 -34.52 45.96 20.07
N SER A 207 -34.27 45.33 21.22
CA SER A 207 -33.00 45.45 21.93
C SER A 207 -31.88 44.65 21.25
N GLY A 208 -30.76 45.31 20.91
CA GLY A 208 -29.58 44.64 20.37
C GLY A 208 -29.76 44.03 18.97
N VAL A 209 -30.78 44.45 18.23
CA VAL A 209 -31.05 44.12 16.84
C VAL A 209 -31.28 45.41 16.06
N ASP A 210 -30.98 45.41 14.76
CA ASP A 210 -31.23 46.57 13.92
C ASP A 210 -32.74 46.86 13.82
N ARG A 211 -33.09 48.16 13.77
CA ARG A 211 -34.48 48.57 13.51
C ARG A 211 -34.93 48.11 12.13
N ILE A 212 -36.23 47.94 11.94
CA ILE A 212 -36.83 47.57 10.66
C ILE A 212 -37.71 48.72 10.19
N ASP A 213 -37.31 49.36 9.11
CA ASP A 213 -38.09 50.33 8.37
C ASP A 213 -38.40 49.74 6.99
N GLY A 214 -39.68 49.66 6.61
CA GLY A 214 -40.05 49.07 5.35
C GLY A 214 -41.36 49.56 4.77
N VAL A 215 -41.57 49.18 3.52
CA VAL A 215 -42.79 49.50 2.76
C VAL A 215 -43.35 48.25 2.13
N LYS A 216 -44.68 48.16 2.06
CA LYS A 216 -45.41 47.12 1.35
C LYS A 216 -46.40 47.76 0.40
N LEU A 217 -46.46 47.25 -0.83
CA LEU A 217 -47.47 47.59 -1.82
C LEU A 217 -48.30 46.34 -2.08
N GLY A 218 -49.62 46.48 -2.02
CA GLY A 218 -50.56 45.39 -2.21
C GLY A 218 -51.68 45.76 -3.17
N LEU A 219 -52.19 44.74 -3.86
CA LEU A 219 -53.46 44.77 -4.57
C LEU A 219 -54.34 43.66 -4.00
N GLU A 220 -55.55 43.99 -3.60
CA GLU A 220 -56.56 43.04 -3.17
C GLU A 220 -57.85 43.23 -3.95
N GLY A 221 -58.58 42.14 -4.21
CA GLY A 221 -59.82 42.19 -4.96
C GLY A 221 -60.60 40.89 -4.87
N GLN A 222 -61.90 40.97 -5.14
CA GLN A 222 -62.80 39.83 -5.17
C GLN A 222 -62.78 39.21 -6.57
N ILE A 223 -62.43 37.93 -6.67
CA ILE A 223 -62.59 37.16 -7.92
C ILE A 223 -64.07 36.89 -8.15
N VAL A 224 -64.75 36.48 -7.09
CA VAL A 224 -66.21 36.41 -6.95
C VAL A 224 -66.54 36.89 -5.54
N PRO A 225 -67.80 37.26 -5.22
CA PRO A 225 -68.11 37.86 -3.91
C PRO A 225 -67.60 37.05 -2.70
N SER A 226 -67.62 35.72 -2.75
CA SER A 226 -67.14 34.85 -1.66
C SER A 226 -65.64 34.55 -1.66
N LEU A 227 -64.87 34.99 -2.67
CA LEU A 227 -63.46 34.64 -2.84
C LEU A 227 -62.63 35.90 -3.15
N ASN A 228 -61.78 36.28 -2.20
CA ASN A 228 -60.83 37.37 -2.34
C ASN A 228 -59.44 36.83 -2.70
N ALA A 229 -58.72 37.57 -3.54
CA ALA A 229 -57.32 37.35 -3.85
C ALA A 229 -56.52 38.60 -3.54
N GLN A 230 -55.31 38.41 -3.04
CA GLN A 230 -54.37 39.48 -2.72
C GLN A 230 -52.98 39.13 -3.25
N ILE A 231 -52.27 40.15 -3.72
CA ILE A 231 -50.83 40.09 -4.00
C ILE A 231 -50.17 41.26 -3.28
N GLY A 232 -49.02 41.02 -2.65
CA GLY A 232 -48.28 42.07 -1.96
C GLY A 232 -46.79 41.91 -2.10
N VAL A 233 -46.08 43.01 -2.30
CA VAL A 233 -44.62 43.09 -2.32
C VAL A 233 -44.17 43.96 -1.16
N SER A 234 -43.31 43.45 -0.29
CA SER A 234 -42.70 44.21 0.80
C SER A 234 -41.18 44.27 0.65
N ASN A 235 -40.54 45.33 1.12
CA ASN A 235 -39.09 45.47 1.12
C ASN A 235 -38.61 46.18 2.40
N ASP A 236 -37.64 45.58 3.07
CA ASP A 236 -36.90 46.12 4.19
C ASP A 236 -35.50 45.50 4.30
N GLN A 237 -34.67 46.03 5.20
CA GLN A 237 -33.27 45.62 5.36
C GLN A 237 -33.06 44.30 6.11
N THR A 238 -34.08 43.77 6.80
CA THR A 238 -33.94 42.56 7.64
C THR A 238 -34.49 41.33 6.94
N PHE A 239 -35.67 41.43 6.34
CA PHE A 239 -36.34 40.35 5.63
C PHE A 239 -36.17 40.45 4.11
N GLY A 240 -35.52 41.50 3.60
CA GLY A 240 -35.31 41.71 2.17
C GLY A 240 -36.59 42.01 1.40
N THR A 241 -36.59 41.72 0.10
CA THR A 241 -37.76 41.87 -0.76
C THR A 241 -38.57 40.58 -0.80
N ASN A 242 -39.81 40.64 -0.31
CA ASN A 242 -40.73 39.49 -0.26
C ASN A 242 -41.96 39.72 -1.14
N VAL A 243 -42.45 38.66 -1.76
CA VAL A 243 -43.70 38.64 -2.54
C VAL A 243 -44.65 37.66 -1.90
N THR A 244 -45.89 38.09 -1.67
CA THR A 244 -46.95 37.29 -1.05
C THR A 244 -48.12 37.16 -2.00
N LEU A 245 -48.74 35.99 -2.02
CA LEU A 245 -49.97 35.71 -2.76
C LEU A 245 -50.96 35.07 -1.81
N GLY A 246 -52.15 35.65 -1.65
CA GLY A 246 -53.18 35.15 -0.77
C GLY A 246 -54.50 34.90 -1.49
N MET A 247 -55.20 33.85 -1.08
CA MET A 247 -56.59 33.60 -1.45
C MET A 247 -57.39 33.31 -0.20
N THR A 248 -58.54 33.99 -0.06
CA THR A 248 -59.37 33.91 1.14
C THR A 248 -60.83 33.70 0.76
N PHE A 249 -61.41 32.62 1.25
CA PHE A 249 -62.82 32.30 1.09
C PHE A 249 -63.62 32.80 2.30
N ARG A 250 -64.65 33.60 2.06
CA ARG A 250 -65.50 34.20 3.10
C ARG A 250 -66.89 33.56 3.09
N PHE A 251 -67.43 33.33 4.28
CA PHE A 251 -68.77 32.80 4.50
C PHE A 251 -69.42 33.47 5.72
N GLY A 252 -70.75 33.66 5.67
CA GLY A 252 -71.49 34.40 6.69
C GLY A 252 -72.95 34.63 6.31
N ASN A 253 -73.71 35.26 7.21
CA ASN A 253 -75.17 35.33 7.13
C ASN A 253 -75.74 36.40 6.17
N ASN A 254 -74.90 37.28 5.62
CA ASN A 254 -75.32 38.43 4.80
C ASN A 254 -74.39 38.63 3.59
N ASP A 255 -74.84 39.39 2.57
CA ASP A 255 -74.05 39.79 1.38
C ASP A 255 -72.62 40.19 1.75
N ILE A 256 -71.62 39.84 0.95
CA ILE A 256 -70.23 40.26 1.23
C ILE A 256 -70.15 41.80 1.15
N PRO A 257 -69.42 42.45 2.09
CA PRO A 257 -69.16 43.88 2.03
C PRO A 257 -68.71 44.39 0.67
N ASP A 258 -69.19 45.58 0.27
CA ASP A 258 -68.76 46.29 -0.94
C ASP A 258 -68.26 47.70 -0.61
N GLN A 259 -67.93 48.53 -1.61
CA GLN A 259 -67.42 49.89 -1.42
C GLN A 259 -68.39 50.82 -0.66
N ARG A 260 -69.64 50.41 -0.39
CA ARG A 260 -70.55 51.16 0.47
C ARG A 260 -70.12 51.04 1.93
N LEU A 261 -70.08 52.19 2.60
CA LEU A 261 -69.54 52.27 3.96
C LEU A 261 -70.35 51.53 5.01
N ASP A 262 -71.66 51.39 4.83
CA ASP A 262 -72.53 50.57 5.69
C ASP A 262 -72.17 49.09 5.62
N ARG A 263 -71.76 48.62 4.43
CA ARG A 263 -71.32 47.25 4.21
C ARG A 263 -69.89 47.02 4.73
N GLN A 264 -69.00 48.02 4.66
CA GLN A 264 -67.62 47.98 5.20
C GLN A 264 -67.53 47.83 6.73
N MET A 265 -68.63 48.02 7.48
CA MET A 265 -68.67 47.73 8.92
C MET A 265 -68.24 46.31 9.26
N ARG A 266 -68.39 45.37 8.30
CA ARG A 266 -68.03 43.97 8.47
C ARG A 266 -66.68 43.59 7.82
N ARG A 267 -65.79 44.54 7.53
CA ARG A 267 -64.42 44.23 7.08
C ARG A 267 -63.63 43.59 8.23
N PHE A 268 -62.78 42.58 7.99
CA PHE A 268 -61.87 42.12 9.05
C PHE A 268 -60.79 43.18 9.30
N THR A 269 -60.18 43.23 10.48
CA THR A 269 -59.17 44.27 10.78
C THR A 269 -57.87 44.03 10.01
N ASP A 270 -57.20 45.09 9.61
CA ASP A 270 -55.98 45.01 8.78
C ASP A 270 -54.72 45.08 9.65
N ASN A 271 -54.59 44.15 10.61
CA ASN A 271 -53.42 43.98 11.48
C ASN A 271 -52.62 42.71 11.13
N ASN A 272 -51.34 42.70 11.51
CA ASN A 272 -50.44 41.61 11.22
C ASN A 272 -50.77 40.34 12.03
N TYR A 273 -50.55 39.17 11.43
CA TYR A 273 -50.86 37.88 12.05
C TYR A 273 -49.82 37.46 13.07
N ASN A 274 -48.55 37.58 12.69
CA ASN A 274 -47.38 37.12 13.43
C ASN A 274 -46.79 38.22 14.31
N VAL A 275 -46.01 37.79 15.30
CA VAL A 275 -45.16 38.70 16.09
C VAL A 275 -43.87 38.92 15.30
N ILE A 276 -43.45 40.17 15.12
CA ILE A 276 -42.20 40.46 14.40
C ILE A 276 -41.02 40.14 15.29
N VAL A 277 -40.10 39.31 14.80
CA VAL A 277 -38.89 38.87 15.51
C VAL A 277 -37.67 39.04 14.61
N SER A 278 -36.60 39.65 15.12
CA SER A 278 -35.29 39.75 14.46
C SER A 278 -34.24 38.88 15.17
N LYS A 279 -33.16 38.49 14.48
CA LYS A 279 -32.14 37.57 15.01
C LYS A 279 -30.81 38.30 15.29
N LYS A 280 -30.12 37.95 16.38
CA LYS A 280 -28.73 38.36 16.68
C LYS A 280 -27.88 37.13 17.03
N ALA A 281 -26.59 37.15 16.69
CA ALA A 281 -25.64 36.13 17.14
C ALA A 281 -24.95 36.56 18.44
N VAL A 282 -24.83 35.63 19.39
CA VAL A 282 -24.15 35.83 20.67
C VAL A 282 -23.10 34.73 20.82
N VAL A 283 -21.84 35.11 21.00
CA VAL A 283 -20.79 34.14 21.33
C VAL A 283 -21.01 33.67 22.77
N GLY A 284 -21.23 32.37 22.94
CA GLY A 284 -21.50 31.69 24.19
C GLY A 284 -20.23 31.30 24.96
N THR A 285 -20.33 30.25 25.78
CA THR A 285 -19.24 29.79 26.67
C THR A 285 -18.18 28.97 25.93
N ALA A 286 -16.93 29.10 26.37
CA ALA A 286 -15.81 28.25 25.97
C ALA A 286 -15.98 26.82 26.54
N ILE A 287 -15.94 25.82 25.67
CA ILE A 287 -16.12 24.40 26.00
C ILE A 287 -14.75 23.71 25.94
N PRO A 288 -14.20 23.22 27.07
CA PRO A 288 -12.90 22.55 27.06
C PRO A 288 -12.95 21.19 26.35
N LEU A 289 -11.85 20.81 25.71
CA LEU A 289 -11.65 19.47 25.17
C LEU A 289 -11.40 18.46 26.30
N ILE A 290 -12.07 17.31 26.24
CA ILE A 290 -12.06 16.31 27.31
C ILE A 290 -11.18 15.11 26.92
N ASN A 291 -10.19 14.81 27.76
CA ASN A 291 -9.32 13.63 27.65
C ASN A 291 -10.15 12.35 27.87
N PRO A 292 -10.21 11.43 26.90
CA PRO A 292 -11.00 10.20 27.02
C PRO A 292 -10.47 9.22 28.08
N THR A 293 -9.19 9.28 28.42
CA THR A 293 -8.59 8.40 29.42
C THR A 293 -8.91 8.86 30.85
N THR A 294 -8.86 10.17 31.11
CA THR A 294 -9.04 10.72 32.46
C THR A 294 -10.45 11.24 32.74
N GLY A 295 -11.24 11.52 31.69
CA GLY A 295 -12.55 12.16 31.79
C GLY A 295 -12.51 13.64 32.17
N ASN A 296 -11.32 14.23 32.30
CA ASN A 296 -11.11 15.64 32.63
C ASN A 296 -10.76 16.46 31.38
N ALA A 297 -10.80 17.78 31.49
CA ALA A 297 -10.29 18.66 30.44
C ALA A 297 -8.78 18.42 30.24
N PHE A 298 -8.32 18.42 29.00
CA PHE A 298 -6.89 18.38 28.70
C PHE A 298 -6.17 19.53 29.38
N THR A 299 -5.10 19.21 30.10
CA THR A 299 -4.18 20.18 30.67
C THR A 299 -2.98 20.34 29.74
N VAL A 300 -2.87 21.51 29.13
CA VAL A 300 -1.78 21.86 28.22
C VAL A 300 -0.78 22.76 28.95
N ARG A 301 0.52 22.53 28.70
CA ARG A 301 1.61 23.40 29.13
C ARG A 301 2.44 23.82 27.93
N HIS A 302 2.58 25.11 27.75
CA HIS A 302 3.30 25.72 26.64
C HIS A 302 4.76 25.95 27.02
N VAL A 303 5.67 25.65 26.09
CA VAL A 303 7.11 25.90 26.22
C VAL A 303 7.58 26.74 25.04
N GLN A 304 8.25 27.85 25.32
CA GLN A 304 8.84 28.74 24.33
C GLN A 304 10.09 29.43 24.90
N ASN A 305 11.25 29.18 24.29
CA ASN A 305 12.51 29.80 24.71
C ASN A 305 13.04 30.87 23.74
N THR A 306 12.25 31.22 22.72
CA THR A 306 12.50 32.37 21.85
C THR A 306 11.79 33.61 22.40
N PRO A 307 12.42 34.81 22.39
CA PRO A 307 11.79 36.01 22.91
C PRO A 307 10.47 36.31 22.20
N ILE A 308 9.37 36.41 22.95
CA ILE A 308 8.13 37.00 22.44
C ILE A 308 8.45 38.47 22.15
N SER A 309 8.28 38.91 20.90
CA SER A 309 8.41 40.31 20.51
C SER A 309 7.58 41.20 21.44
N GLY A 310 8.24 41.98 22.31
CA GLY A 310 7.60 42.97 23.19
C GLY A 310 7.70 42.76 24.70
N ALA A 311 8.26 41.65 25.21
CA ALA A 311 8.45 41.46 26.65
C ALA A 311 9.73 42.16 27.16
N PRO A 312 9.66 43.01 28.21
CA PRO A 312 10.84 43.62 28.82
C PRO A 312 11.76 42.56 29.46
N VAL A 313 13.00 42.51 29.01
CA VAL A 313 14.06 41.63 29.54
C VAL A 313 14.64 42.24 30.81
N ASP A 314 14.01 42.04 31.98
CA ASP A 314 14.66 42.15 33.31
C ASP A 314 13.68 41.84 34.47
N TYR A 315 13.46 40.56 34.80
CA TYR A 315 13.16 40.05 36.16
C TYR A 315 13.05 38.52 36.11
N VAL A 316 13.34 37.81 37.21
CA VAL A 316 12.98 36.38 37.36
C VAL A 316 11.46 36.30 37.42
N VAL A 317 10.83 36.11 36.26
CA VAL A 317 9.39 35.85 36.15
C VAL A 317 9.21 34.35 36.29
N VAL A 318 8.31 33.93 37.19
CA VAL A 318 7.86 32.54 37.22
C VAL A 318 6.79 32.44 36.14
N HIS A 319 7.12 31.79 35.01
CA HIS A 319 6.16 31.49 33.96
C HIS A 319 5.14 30.47 34.47
N ASP A 320 3.86 30.60 34.08
CA ASP A 320 2.79 29.70 34.54
C ASP A 320 2.44 28.56 33.56
N GLY A 321 3.06 28.59 32.36
CA GLY A 321 2.92 27.57 31.33
C GLY A 321 1.64 27.65 30.52
N SER A 322 0.86 28.71 30.70
CA SER A 322 -0.29 29.01 29.85
C SER A 322 0.14 29.40 28.44
N ALA A 323 -0.80 29.39 27.49
CA ALA A 323 -0.53 29.90 26.15
C ALA A 323 -0.13 31.39 26.14
N GLU A 324 -0.59 32.16 27.14
CA GLU A 324 -0.29 33.58 27.30
C GLU A 324 1.04 33.85 28.02
N ASP A 325 1.53 32.90 28.84
CA ASP A 325 2.78 32.98 29.60
C ASP A 325 3.51 31.61 29.60
N PRO A 326 4.09 31.20 28.44
CA PRO A 326 4.72 29.89 28.29
C PRO A 326 5.99 29.77 29.13
N TYR A 327 6.35 28.55 29.51
CA TYR A 327 7.62 28.28 30.17
C TYR A 327 8.81 28.50 29.23
N GLU A 328 9.90 29.05 29.75
CA GLU A 328 11.13 29.21 28.98
C GLU A 328 11.89 27.88 28.80
N ASN A 329 11.77 26.94 29.73
CA ASN A 329 12.52 25.69 29.72
C ASN A 329 11.62 24.48 29.98
N LEU A 330 12.01 23.32 29.44
CA LEU A 330 11.23 22.10 29.63
C LEU A 330 11.35 21.53 31.05
N TYR A 331 12.47 21.80 31.74
CA TYR A 331 12.69 21.39 33.13
C TYR A 331 11.56 21.86 34.08
N ASP A 332 11.04 23.07 33.87
CA ASP A 332 9.97 23.63 34.69
C ASP A 332 8.61 22.93 34.44
N VAL A 333 8.47 22.22 33.31
CA VAL A 333 7.27 21.46 32.93
C VAL A 333 7.34 19.99 33.31
N GLN A 334 8.53 19.39 33.33
CA GLN A 334 8.72 17.95 33.58
C GLN A 334 8.25 17.46 34.96
N GLY A 335 8.02 18.38 35.91
CA GLY A 335 7.40 18.08 37.20
C GLY A 335 5.89 18.37 37.27
N SER A 336 5.25 18.75 36.16
CA SER A 336 3.83 19.11 36.09
C SER A 336 2.97 17.93 35.61
N ASN A 337 1.72 17.84 36.10
CA ASN A 337 0.74 16.84 35.64
C ASN A 337 0.07 17.25 34.31
N ALA A 338 0.85 17.75 33.35
CA ALA A 338 0.33 18.14 32.05
C ALA A 338 0.02 16.91 31.20
N ASP A 339 -1.16 16.86 30.58
CA ASP A 339 -1.48 15.85 29.57
C ASP A 339 -0.68 16.11 28.28
N ILE A 340 -0.56 17.40 27.90
CA ILE A 340 0.12 17.83 26.68
C ILE A 340 1.17 18.90 27.02
N ILE A 341 2.41 18.65 26.63
CA ILE A 341 3.49 19.62 26.55
C ILE A 341 3.55 20.12 25.10
N PHE A 342 3.19 21.37 24.87
CA PHE A 342 3.19 21.99 23.55
C PHE A 342 4.41 22.89 23.38
N VAL A 343 5.31 22.54 22.45
CA VAL A 343 6.58 23.27 22.24
C VAL A 343 6.49 24.13 21.00
N HIS A 344 6.70 25.44 21.15
CA HIS A 344 6.55 26.41 20.07
C HIS A 344 7.70 26.36 19.05
N ARG A 345 7.40 26.69 17.79
CA ARG A 345 8.40 26.74 16.70
C ARG A 345 9.54 27.71 17.01
N GLY A 346 10.74 27.37 16.53
CA GLY A 346 11.97 28.09 16.81
C GLY A 346 12.54 27.87 18.22
N SER A 347 11.85 27.13 19.10
CA SER A 347 12.38 26.80 20.42
C SER A 347 13.51 25.78 20.34
N VAL A 348 14.50 25.93 21.22
CA VAL A 348 15.67 25.05 21.31
C VAL A 348 15.84 24.55 22.74
N ILE A 349 15.22 23.42 23.07
CA ILE A 349 15.26 22.82 24.40
C ILE A 349 16.66 22.26 24.64
N GLU A 350 17.30 22.67 25.74
CA GLU A 350 18.69 22.31 26.07
C GLU A 350 18.80 21.15 27.10
N GLU A 351 17.65 20.67 27.59
CA GLU A 351 17.55 19.63 28.62
C GLU A 351 17.18 18.25 28.06
N GLN A 352 17.47 17.21 28.84
CA GLN A 352 16.94 15.87 28.58
C GLN A 352 15.42 15.87 28.73
N VAL A 353 14.71 15.16 27.85
CA VAL A 353 13.27 14.95 27.92
C VAL A 353 12.95 13.61 28.55
N VAL A 354 12.14 13.58 29.62
CA VAL A 354 11.60 12.33 30.19
C VAL A 354 10.08 12.46 30.25
N LEU A 355 9.37 11.70 29.43
CA LEU A 355 7.91 11.70 29.40
C LEU A 355 7.33 10.86 30.54
N GLN A 356 6.18 11.26 31.06
CA GLN A 356 5.39 10.46 32.00
C GLN A 356 4.38 9.58 31.26
N GLU A 357 3.85 8.56 31.94
CA GLU A 357 2.82 7.68 31.37
C GLU A 357 1.62 8.49 30.85
N GLY A 358 1.23 8.27 29.60
CA GLY A 358 0.11 8.97 28.95
C GLY A 358 0.37 10.43 28.53
N GLN A 359 1.58 10.96 28.78
CA GLN A 359 1.92 12.34 28.44
C GLN A 359 2.27 12.50 26.95
N MET A 360 1.88 13.62 26.36
CA MET A 360 2.16 13.95 24.96
C MET A 360 3.10 15.15 24.87
N LEU A 361 4.20 15.07 24.13
CA LEU A 361 5.01 16.21 23.72
C LEU A 361 4.81 16.47 22.24
N ILE A 362 4.19 17.61 21.92
CA ILE A 362 3.80 17.98 20.55
C ILE A 362 4.49 19.29 20.18
N GLY A 363 5.28 19.25 19.11
CA GLY A 363 5.87 20.42 18.50
C GLY A 363 4.86 21.20 17.64
N GLU A 364 4.96 22.52 17.67
CA GLU A 364 4.09 23.40 16.89
C GLU A 364 4.29 23.17 15.38
N GLY A 365 3.17 22.93 14.69
CA GLY A 365 3.12 22.61 13.27
C GLY A 365 3.21 21.13 12.93
N ALA A 366 3.23 20.24 13.93
CA ALA A 366 2.95 18.81 13.75
C ALA A 366 1.51 18.60 13.30
N ASP A 367 1.24 17.70 12.36
CA ASP A 367 -0.12 17.37 11.93
C ASP A 367 -0.77 16.29 12.83
N TYR A 368 -0.81 16.54 14.14
CA TYR A 368 -1.29 15.56 15.12
C TYR A 368 -2.81 15.66 15.37
N LEU A 369 -3.49 14.52 15.28
CA LEU A 369 -4.92 14.35 15.59
C LEU A 369 -5.11 13.93 17.04
N LEU A 370 -5.61 14.84 17.87
CA LEU A 370 -5.94 14.58 19.28
C LEU A 370 -7.32 13.92 19.39
N ASN A 371 -7.40 12.80 20.11
CA ASN A 371 -8.67 12.15 20.42
C ASN A 371 -9.34 12.77 21.66
N THR A 372 -10.63 13.07 21.56
CA THR A 372 -11.42 13.77 22.58
C THR A 372 -12.76 13.06 22.82
N SER A 373 -13.25 13.06 24.07
CA SER A 373 -14.54 12.43 24.40
C SER A 373 -15.75 13.16 23.81
N ASN A 374 -15.65 14.48 23.64
CA ASN A 374 -16.76 15.34 23.24
C ASN A 374 -16.85 15.60 21.74
N TYR A 375 -15.75 15.41 20.99
CA TYR A 375 -15.69 15.73 19.56
C TYR A 375 -14.89 14.72 18.72
N ASN A 376 -14.49 13.58 19.29
CA ASN A 376 -13.66 12.56 18.64
C ASN A 376 -12.30 13.16 18.21
N LEU A 377 -11.93 13.12 16.93
CA LEU A 377 -10.63 13.57 16.45
C LEU A 377 -10.62 15.08 16.16
N ILE A 378 -9.65 15.79 16.73
CA ILE A 378 -9.39 17.21 16.50
C ILE A 378 -7.93 17.40 16.07
N ASN A 379 -7.72 18.13 14.99
CA ASN A 379 -6.37 18.49 14.56
C ASN A 379 -5.82 19.65 15.40
N LEU A 380 -4.74 19.40 16.15
CA LEU A 380 -4.13 20.41 17.01
C LEU A 380 -3.46 21.55 16.23
N ASN A 381 -2.95 21.30 15.03
CA ASN A 381 -2.35 22.35 14.20
C ASN A 381 -3.37 23.48 13.95
N SER A 382 -4.64 23.15 13.72
CA SER A 382 -5.72 24.13 13.56
C SER A 382 -6.04 24.96 14.81
N ALA A 383 -5.74 24.44 16.00
CA ALA A 383 -5.94 25.11 17.29
C ALA A 383 -4.93 26.25 17.54
N PHE A 384 -3.72 26.06 17.00
CA PHE A 384 -2.55 26.88 17.33
C PHE A 384 -2.03 27.68 16.11
N ALA A 385 -2.58 27.47 14.92
CA ALA A 385 -2.24 28.18 13.67
C ALA A 385 -2.52 29.71 13.67
N GLN A 386 -2.92 30.31 14.79
CA GLN A 386 -3.32 31.72 14.90
C GLN A 386 -2.15 32.72 14.98
N VAL A 387 -0.88 32.29 14.90
CA VAL A 387 0.25 33.23 14.84
C VAL A 387 0.94 33.14 13.48
N SER A 388 0.45 33.91 12.50
CA SER A 388 1.03 34.02 11.14
C SER A 388 2.52 34.34 11.11
N ASP A 389 3.06 34.89 12.21
CA ASP A 389 4.42 35.40 12.29
C ASP A 389 5.47 34.30 12.56
N ARG A 390 5.04 33.04 12.77
CA ARG A 390 5.92 31.91 13.16
C ARG A 390 5.94 30.72 12.22
N ALA A 391 5.14 30.74 11.15
CA ALA A 391 5.09 29.64 10.17
C ALA A 391 6.46 29.38 9.49
N ASP A 392 7.28 30.43 9.36
CA ASP A 392 8.62 30.36 8.76
C ASP A 392 9.73 29.92 9.74
N LEU A 393 9.42 29.74 11.03
CA LEU A 393 10.39 29.25 12.02
C LEU A 393 10.55 27.72 11.90
N PRO A 394 11.75 27.18 12.18
CA PRO A 394 11.99 25.74 12.16
C PRO A 394 11.17 25.02 13.23
N ALA A 395 10.98 23.71 13.05
CA ALA A 395 10.42 22.85 14.08
C ALA A 395 11.21 22.97 15.40
N PRO A 396 10.57 22.74 16.56
CA PRO A 396 11.27 22.75 17.84
C PRO A 396 12.44 21.77 17.85
N ILE A 397 13.58 22.21 18.39
CA ILE A 397 14.79 21.40 18.49
C ILE A 397 14.99 20.98 19.95
N ILE A 398 15.22 19.70 20.19
CA ILE A 398 15.73 19.15 21.45
C ILE A 398 17.20 18.87 21.23
N GLN A 399 18.07 19.57 21.94
CA GLN A 399 19.51 19.37 21.91
C GLN A 399 20.03 19.42 23.34
N PRO A 400 21.14 18.79 23.69
CA PRO A 400 21.62 18.87 25.06
C PRO A 400 22.58 20.06 25.28
N ARG A 401 22.56 20.62 26.48
CA ARG A 401 23.51 21.67 26.90
C ARG A 401 24.94 21.13 27.04
N SER A 402 25.93 21.88 26.58
CA SER A 402 27.35 21.47 26.50
C SER A 402 28.11 21.30 27.84
N PHE A 403 27.46 21.10 29.00
CA PHE A 403 28.14 21.01 30.29
C PHE A 403 28.17 19.58 30.85
N PRO A 404 29.35 19.04 31.23
CA PRO A 404 29.41 17.79 31.96
C PRO A 404 28.86 18.02 33.37
N VAL A 405 27.81 17.30 33.77
CA VAL A 405 27.41 17.21 35.18
C VAL A 405 28.51 16.40 35.90
N PRO A 406 29.33 17.00 36.78
CA PRO A 406 30.38 16.27 37.45
C PRO A 406 29.77 15.38 38.53
N GLY A 407 29.81 14.05 38.34
CA GLY A 407 29.55 13.08 39.40
C GLY A 407 28.36 12.14 39.22
N GLN A 408 27.64 12.18 38.09
CA GLN A 408 26.68 11.12 37.75
C GLN A 408 27.42 10.00 37.01
N GLN A 409 27.70 8.92 37.73
CA GLN A 409 28.25 7.68 37.19
C GLN A 409 27.08 6.73 36.88
N ASP A 410 26.15 7.16 36.04
CA ASP A 410 25.16 6.29 35.44
C ASP A 410 25.78 5.64 34.20
N ASP A 411 25.33 4.45 33.83
CA ASP A 411 25.81 3.73 32.66
C ASP A 411 25.64 4.62 31.42
N PRO A 412 26.72 5.15 30.81
CA PRO A 412 26.62 6.11 29.72
C PRO A 412 25.91 5.53 28.48
N ALA A 413 25.72 4.22 28.41
CA ALA A 413 25.01 3.55 27.32
C ALA A 413 23.48 3.63 27.42
N LYS A 414 22.88 4.14 28.51
CA LYS A 414 21.43 4.03 28.77
C LYS A 414 20.71 5.37 29.02
N ILE A 415 21.16 6.46 28.40
CA ILE A 415 20.51 7.76 28.52
C ILE A 415 20.01 8.17 27.14
N GLY A 416 18.71 8.45 27.00
CA GLY A 416 18.11 9.01 25.79
C GLY A 416 17.98 10.53 25.90
N LEU A 417 18.18 11.29 24.81
CA LEU A 417 17.82 12.71 24.79
C LEU A 417 16.31 12.90 25.00
N VAL A 418 15.52 11.93 24.53
CA VAL A 418 14.12 11.74 24.89
C VAL A 418 13.91 10.32 25.42
N GLU A 419 13.46 10.20 26.66
CA GLU A 419 13.00 8.94 27.26
C GLU A 419 11.47 8.88 27.19
N MET A 420 10.97 7.85 26.51
CA MET A 420 9.54 7.60 26.34
C MET A 420 8.97 6.86 27.56
N ALA A 421 7.65 6.96 27.74
CA ALA A 421 6.90 6.19 28.74
C ALA A 421 5.74 5.44 28.10
N SER A 422 5.11 4.52 28.83
CA SER A 422 3.91 3.84 28.31
C SER A 422 2.81 4.83 27.96
N ASN A 423 2.06 4.57 26.89
CA ASN A 423 0.98 5.45 26.41
C ASN A 423 1.42 6.88 26.04
N SER A 424 2.73 7.16 25.97
CA SER A 424 3.26 8.49 25.68
C SER A 424 3.30 8.79 24.18
N VAL A 425 3.28 10.07 23.81
CA VAL A 425 3.35 10.53 22.42
C VAL A 425 4.47 11.56 22.26
N LEU A 426 5.28 11.42 21.22
CA LEU A 426 6.23 12.43 20.77
C LEU A 426 5.90 12.81 19.32
N ALA A 427 5.70 14.09 19.01
CA ALA A 427 5.45 14.50 17.63
C ALA A 427 6.04 15.86 17.23
N GLY A 428 6.47 15.98 15.96
CA GLY A 428 6.82 17.25 15.32
C GLY A 428 8.04 17.97 15.88
N VAL A 429 9.06 17.22 16.31
CA VAL A 429 10.30 17.77 16.89
C VAL A 429 11.54 17.28 16.15
N THR A 430 12.60 18.06 16.19
CA THR A 430 13.95 17.65 15.77
C THR A 430 14.80 17.37 17.01
N ILE A 431 15.45 16.21 17.09
CA ILE A 431 16.40 15.84 18.14
C ILE A 431 17.82 15.94 17.55
N ASP A 432 18.68 16.78 18.14
CA ASP A 432 20.03 17.04 17.66
C ASP A 432 21.08 16.74 18.75
N GLY A 433 21.83 15.65 18.58
CA GLY A 433 22.83 15.19 19.54
C GLY A 433 24.20 15.87 19.44
N SER A 434 24.37 16.85 18.53
CA SER A 434 25.68 17.44 18.21
C SER A 434 26.44 18.04 19.40
N ASN A 435 25.72 18.54 20.41
CA ASN A 435 26.28 19.28 21.55
C ASN A 435 26.51 18.43 22.81
N TYR A 436 26.21 17.12 22.80
CA TYR A 436 26.42 16.26 23.97
C TYR A 436 27.85 15.73 24.06
N ALA A 437 28.45 15.86 25.23
CA ALA A 437 29.77 15.31 25.52
C ALA A 437 29.73 13.82 25.92
N SER A 438 28.56 13.33 26.37
CA SER A 438 28.37 11.93 26.76
C SER A 438 27.68 11.14 25.64
N PRO A 439 27.90 9.82 25.56
CA PRO A 439 27.09 8.94 24.72
C PRO A 439 25.60 9.02 25.15
N SER A 440 24.68 9.17 24.20
CA SER A 440 23.23 9.10 24.42
C SER A 440 22.51 8.71 23.14
N ALA A 441 21.44 7.93 23.27
CA ALA A 441 20.51 7.67 22.18
C ALA A 441 19.68 8.95 21.89
N GLY A 442 19.18 9.11 20.67
CA GLY A 442 18.23 10.20 20.37
C GLY A 442 16.91 9.98 21.12
N ILE A 443 16.29 8.84 20.90
CA ILE A 443 15.11 8.38 21.64
C ILE A 443 15.41 7.04 22.32
N LEU A 444 15.00 6.90 23.57
CA LEU A 444 15.03 5.65 24.34
C LEU A 444 13.60 5.22 24.69
N ALA A 445 13.24 4.01 24.27
CA ALA A 445 12.00 3.33 24.65
C ALA A 445 12.36 1.98 25.28
N SER A 446 12.40 1.90 26.61
CA SER A 446 12.87 0.71 27.33
C SER A 446 11.85 0.23 28.35
N GLY A 447 11.37 -1.01 28.23
CA GLY A 447 10.43 -1.62 29.18
C GLY A 447 9.03 -1.00 29.21
N ILE A 448 8.58 -0.43 28.09
CA ILE A 448 7.31 0.31 27.96
C ILE A 448 6.38 -0.29 26.90
N HIS A 449 5.14 0.18 26.85
CA HIS A 449 4.12 -0.27 25.89
C HIS A 449 3.23 0.87 25.38
N ASP A 450 2.63 0.68 24.21
CA ASP A 450 1.63 1.55 23.59
C ASP A 450 2.09 3.02 23.40
N TYR A 451 3.34 3.26 23.00
CA TYR A 451 3.85 4.61 22.76
C TYR A 451 3.86 4.98 21.27
N ARG A 452 3.89 6.28 20.95
CA ARG A 452 3.86 6.78 19.57
C ARG A 452 4.90 7.87 19.30
N VAL A 453 5.56 7.79 18.16
CA VAL A 453 6.47 8.80 17.61
C VAL A 453 6.01 9.18 16.20
N ASP A 454 5.78 10.46 15.94
CA ASP A 454 5.20 10.95 14.67
C ASP A 454 5.93 12.21 14.18
N GLU A 455 6.35 12.27 12.91
CA GLU A 455 7.02 13.44 12.33
C GLU A 455 8.25 13.89 13.14
N VAL A 456 9.17 12.97 13.42
CA VAL A 456 10.39 13.24 14.20
C VAL A 456 11.64 13.10 13.33
N SER A 457 12.57 14.04 13.49
CA SER A 457 13.91 13.94 12.90
C SER A 457 14.95 13.83 13.99
N ILE A 458 15.78 12.80 13.95
CA ILE A 458 16.90 12.54 14.86
C ILE A 458 18.19 12.72 14.08
N ARG A 459 19.11 13.54 14.58
CA ARG A 459 20.40 13.74 13.92
C ARG A 459 21.57 13.92 14.86
N ASN A 460 22.76 13.57 14.36
CA ASN A 460 24.05 13.82 15.03
C ASN A 460 24.17 13.18 16.43
N THR A 461 23.50 12.06 16.69
CA THR A 461 23.58 11.36 17.98
C THR A 461 24.95 10.71 18.16
N LYS A 462 25.39 10.57 19.41
CA LYS A 462 26.66 9.90 19.73
C LYS A 462 26.51 8.39 19.81
N ASN A 463 25.33 7.89 20.20
CA ASN A 463 24.96 6.47 20.13
C ASN A 463 23.87 6.25 19.08
N GLU A 464 22.92 5.34 19.34
CA GLU A 464 21.79 5.05 18.46
C GLU A 464 20.96 6.30 18.19
N GLY A 465 20.35 6.36 17.01
CA GLY A 465 19.28 7.33 16.78
C GLY A 465 18.07 7.01 17.64
N LEU A 466 17.61 5.76 17.54
CA LEU A 466 16.47 5.21 18.27
C LEU A 466 16.87 3.87 18.89
N LEU A 467 16.73 3.75 20.22
CA LEU A 467 16.94 2.52 20.96
C LEU A 467 15.61 2.05 21.57
N ILE A 468 15.18 0.86 21.16
CA ILE A 468 13.98 0.17 21.64
C ILE A 468 14.42 -1.11 22.33
N GLU A 469 14.09 -1.28 23.61
CA GLU A 469 14.45 -2.47 24.38
C GLU A 469 13.24 -2.99 25.16
N GLN A 470 12.96 -4.30 25.08
CA GLN A 470 11.99 -4.96 25.95
C GLN A 470 10.60 -4.31 25.94
N THR A 471 10.16 -3.85 24.77
CA THR A 471 8.84 -3.22 24.59
C THR A 471 7.78 -4.24 24.17
N THR A 472 6.51 -3.87 24.36
CA THR A 472 5.37 -4.71 23.93
C THR A 472 4.38 -4.00 23.00
N GLY A 473 4.66 -2.76 22.60
CA GLY A 473 3.82 -2.03 21.65
C GLY A 473 4.36 -0.64 21.33
N GLY A 474 4.44 -0.27 20.04
CA GLY A 474 4.92 1.04 19.61
C GLY A 474 4.59 1.37 18.16
N ILE A 475 4.35 2.66 17.87
CA ILE A 475 4.08 3.16 16.52
C ILE A 475 5.06 4.30 16.18
N PHE A 476 5.73 4.19 15.04
CA PHE A 476 6.64 5.19 14.49
C PHE A 476 6.16 5.58 13.09
N LYS A 477 5.97 6.87 12.85
CA LYS A 477 5.54 7.40 11.56
C LYS A 477 6.39 8.61 11.17
N ASP A 478 6.80 8.67 9.90
CA ASP A 478 7.59 9.78 9.35
C ASP A 478 8.85 10.07 10.18
N LEU A 479 9.67 9.02 10.40
CA LEU A 479 10.89 9.09 11.20
C LEU A 479 12.12 9.21 10.29
N LEU A 480 12.89 10.27 10.50
CA LEU A 480 14.20 10.46 9.86
C LEU A 480 15.31 10.32 10.90
N VAL A 481 16.27 9.44 10.68
CA VAL A 481 17.46 9.27 11.51
C VAL A 481 18.71 9.51 10.67
N GLU A 482 19.55 10.49 11.03
CA GLU A 482 20.73 10.85 10.24
C GLU A 482 22.01 11.02 11.10
N ASN A 483 23.17 10.61 10.59
CA ASN A 483 24.48 10.88 11.20
C ASN A 483 24.66 10.36 12.64
N THR A 484 24.21 9.13 12.93
CA THR A 484 24.36 8.51 14.25
C THR A 484 25.77 7.92 14.44
N GLY A 485 26.34 8.03 15.64
CA GLY A 485 27.66 7.47 15.96
C GLY A 485 28.87 8.14 15.27
N THR A 486 28.70 9.31 14.65
CA THR A 486 29.67 9.93 13.72
C THR A 486 30.94 10.55 14.33
N THR A 487 31.15 10.48 15.65
CA THR A 487 32.36 11.09 16.25
C THR A 487 33.53 10.12 16.27
N ALA A 488 34.44 10.29 15.31
CA ALA A 488 35.78 9.72 15.27
C ALA A 488 36.61 10.15 16.51
N GLY A 489 36.37 9.51 17.64
CA GLY A 489 37.11 9.67 18.89
C GLY A 489 37.43 8.30 19.45
N THR A 490 38.61 7.79 19.11
CA THR A 490 39.21 6.58 19.66
C THR A 490 38.93 6.43 21.17
N THR A 491 38.25 5.36 21.59
CA THR A 491 38.73 4.39 22.59
C THR A 491 37.70 3.28 22.83
N ASN A 492 38.18 2.04 22.69
CA ASN A 492 37.57 0.77 23.07
C ASN A 492 36.43 0.86 24.09
N HIS A 493 35.19 0.59 23.66
CA HIS A 493 34.18 0.05 24.55
C HIS A 493 34.21 -1.48 24.41
N GLN A 494 34.82 -2.14 25.39
CA GLN A 494 34.67 -3.58 25.56
C GLN A 494 33.27 -3.86 26.11
N GLN A 495 32.28 -3.99 25.22
CA GLN A 495 31.16 -4.87 25.52
C GLN A 495 31.59 -6.27 25.07
N SER A 496 31.76 -7.15 26.06
CA SER A 496 31.71 -8.61 25.95
C SER A 496 32.00 -9.24 24.57
N VAL A 497 33.29 -9.45 24.27
CA VAL A 497 33.83 -10.51 23.40
C VAL A 497 33.14 -10.70 22.03
N ASN A 498 33.40 -9.80 21.06
CA ASN A 498 33.63 -10.06 19.61
C ASN A 498 33.05 -9.02 18.61
N GLU A 499 32.37 -7.96 19.05
CA GLU A 499 31.74 -7.02 18.11
C GLU A 499 32.37 -5.61 18.19
N THR A 500 32.87 -5.14 17.05
CA THR A 500 33.41 -3.78 16.84
C THR A 500 32.45 -2.98 15.96
N SER A 501 31.14 -3.06 16.21
CA SER A 501 30.14 -2.28 15.49
C SER A 501 30.13 -0.83 15.99
N GLY A 502 29.96 0.11 15.07
CA GLY A 502 29.56 1.48 15.41
C GLY A 502 28.11 1.46 15.92
N TRP A 503 27.65 2.59 16.43
CA TRP A 503 26.26 2.71 16.89
C TRP A 503 25.28 2.75 15.72
N ASP A 504 24.12 2.11 15.90
CA ASP A 504 23.15 1.89 14.83
C ASP A 504 22.24 3.12 14.59
N GLY A 505 21.51 3.14 13.48
CA GLY A 505 20.44 4.12 13.29
C GLY A 505 19.27 3.83 14.23
N ILE A 506 18.72 2.63 14.09
CA ILE A 506 17.63 2.10 14.92
C ILE A 506 18.05 0.73 15.48
N ALA A 507 17.99 0.55 16.79
CA ALA A 507 18.21 -0.72 17.46
C ALA A 507 16.92 -1.19 18.15
N ILE A 508 16.46 -2.39 17.82
CA ILE A 508 15.31 -3.07 18.42
C ILE A 508 15.81 -4.33 19.09
N LEU A 509 15.80 -4.36 20.42
CA LEU A 509 16.40 -5.41 21.22
C LEU A 509 15.36 -6.07 22.12
N ASP A 510 15.29 -7.41 22.08
CA ASP A 510 14.43 -8.24 22.94
C ASP A 510 12.95 -7.77 22.96
N ASN A 511 12.40 -7.38 21.80
CA ASN A 511 11.01 -6.94 21.70
C ASN A 511 10.06 -8.14 21.61
N ASP A 512 9.03 -8.16 22.46
CA ASP A 512 8.06 -9.27 22.57
C ASP A 512 6.64 -8.87 22.14
N GLY A 513 6.42 -7.63 21.70
CA GLY A 513 5.13 -7.18 21.17
C GLY A 513 5.21 -6.62 19.76
N GLU A 514 4.22 -5.82 19.37
CA GLU A 514 4.10 -5.31 18.00
C GLU A 514 4.69 -3.90 17.87
N LEU A 515 5.69 -3.74 17.01
CA LEU A 515 6.24 -2.46 16.61
C LEU A 515 5.87 -2.17 15.17
N GLN A 516 5.18 -1.05 14.96
CA GLN A 516 4.78 -0.58 13.64
C GLN A 516 5.63 0.62 13.25
N PHE A 517 6.24 0.54 12.09
CA PHE A 517 7.06 1.56 11.48
C PHE A 517 6.45 1.92 10.13
N GLN A 518 6.24 3.21 9.88
CA GLN A 518 5.73 3.71 8.62
C GLN A 518 6.63 4.85 8.15
N ASP A 519 7.11 4.73 6.91
CA ASP A 519 7.93 5.76 6.24
C ASP A 519 9.17 6.14 7.07
N ILE A 520 10.13 5.21 7.10
CA ILE A 520 11.36 5.32 7.89
C ILE A 520 12.56 5.55 6.98
N ILE A 521 13.37 6.54 7.31
CA ILE A 521 14.61 6.86 6.60
C ILE A 521 15.76 6.88 7.60
N VAL A 522 16.80 6.09 7.34
CA VAL A 522 18.05 6.07 8.11
C VAL A 522 19.23 6.37 7.18
N ARG A 523 20.00 7.41 7.52
CA ARG A 523 21.19 7.80 6.75
C ARG A 523 22.44 7.93 7.60
N ASP A 524 23.56 7.52 7.03
CA ASP A 524 24.90 7.76 7.58
C ASP A 524 25.06 7.30 9.04
N ALA A 525 24.43 6.18 9.41
CA ALA A 525 24.68 5.53 10.70
C ALA A 525 26.08 4.90 10.72
N ALA A 526 26.83 5.05 11.81
CA ALA A 526 28.18 4.50 11.91
C ALA A 526 28.20 2.95 11.98
N GLY A 527 27.17 2.35 12.57
CA GLY A 527 26.88 0.93 12.62
C GLY A 527 25.89 0.50 11.54
N SER A 528 24.96 -0.39 11.89
CA SER A 528 23.88 -0.80 10.99
C SER A 528 22.82 0.30 10.84
N GLY A 529 22.09 0.29 9.74
CA GLY A 529 20.93 1.18 9.57
C GLY A 529 19.84 0.82 10.58
N VAL A 530 19.41 -0.44 10.55
CA VAL A 530 18.46 -1.02 11.49
C VAL A 530 19.02 -2.35 12.01
N VAL A 531 18.96 -2.57 13.32
CA VAL A 531 19.25 -3.85 13.98
C VAL A 531 18.00 -4.33 14.70
N ILE A 532 17.66 -5.59 14.50
CA ILE A 532 16.62 -6.31 15.23
C ILE A 532 17.29 -7.55 15.83
N ALA A 533 17.39 -7.58 17.15
CA ALA A 533 18.11 -8.64 17.86
C ALA A 533 17.29 -9.20 19.02
N GLY A 534 17.16 -10.53 19.08
CA GLY A 534 16.39 -11.19 20.13
C GLY A 534 14.87 -10.97 20.02
N GLY A 535 14.15 -11.53 20.99
CA GLY A 535 12.71 -11.35 21.14
C GLY A 535 11.84 -12.22 20.23
N HIS A 536 10.52 -12.15 20.49
CA HIS A 536 9.48 -12.94 19.82
C HIS A 536 8.36 -12.07 19.23
N GLY A 537 8.54 -10.75 19.29
CA GLY A 537 7.58 -9.77 18.80
C GLY A 537 7.68 -9.52 17.30
N ASP A 538 6.80 -8.64 16.83
CA ASP A 538 6.75 -8.22 15.44
C ASP A 538 7.43 -6.85 15.27
N ALA A 539 8.25 -6.73 14.24
CA ALA A 539 8.73 -5.46 13.71
C ALA A 539 8.23 -5.31 12.27
N VAL A 540 7.27 -4.42 12.07
CA VAL A 540 6.56 -4.24 10.79
C VAL A 540 6.89 -2.88 10.20
N PHE A 541 7.62 -2.86 9.09
CA PHE A 541 7.92 -1.68 8.30
C PHE A 541 6.98 -1.60 7.09
N SER A 542 5.95 -0.77 7.22
CA SER A 542 4.96 -0.49 6.18
C SER A 542 5.43 0.67 5.29
N ASN A 543 5.04 0.65 4.01
CA ASN A 543 5.56 1.54 2.98
C ASN A 543 7.08 1.37 2.79
N THR A 544 7.87 2.41 3.06
CA THR A 544 9.30 2.46 2.74
C THR A 544 10.17 2.41 3.98
N LEU A 545 11.18 1.53 3.96
CA LEU A 545 12.36 1.56 4.80
C LEU A 545 13.59 1.88 3.93
N GLU A 546 14.09 3.12 4.02
CA GLU A 546 15.26 3.59 3.25
C GLU A 546 16.50 3.64 4.14
N LEU A 547 17.54 2.89 3.76
CA LEU A 547 18.80 2.73 4.50
C LEU A 547 19.98 3.14 3.60
N THR A 548 20.53 4.33 3.83
CA THR A 548 21.54 4.91 2.92
C THR A 548 22.84 5.27 3.64
N GLY A 549 23.99 4.86 3.10
CA GLY A 549 25.30 5.28 3.62
C GLY A 549 25.64 4.76 5.02
N ASN A 550 24.93 3.74 5.50
CA ASN A 550 25.14 3.15 6.82
C ASN A 550 26.40 2.26 6.83
N GLY A 551 27.03 2.17 7.99
CA GLY A 551 28.27 1.45 8.25
C GLY A 551 29.53 2.23 7.92
N THR A 552 30.57 2.01 8.72
CA THR A 552 31.93 2.40 8.32
C THR A 552 32.71 1.16 7.87
N ALA A 553 33.62 1.31 6.90
CA ALA A 553 34.38 0.18 6.34
C ALA A 553 35.22 -0.65 7.37
N ASN A 554 35.29 -0.22 8.63
CA ASN A 554 35.99 -0.91 9.71
C ASN A 554 35.07 -1.63 10.72
N THR A 555 33.74 -1.49 10.61
CA THR A 555 32.79 -2.17 11.50
C THR A 555 32.50 -3.55 10.96
N LEU A 556 33.25 -4.54 11.44
CA LEU A 556 32.88 -5.94 11.27
C LEU A 556 31.44 -6.11 11.79
N TYR A 557 30.56 -6.68 10.97
CA TYR A 557 29.18 -7.07 11.26
C TYR A 557 28.06 -6.04 11.03
N ALA A 558 28.35 -4.78 10.72
CA ALA A 558 27.29 -3.83 10.35
C ALA A 558 26.53 -4.30 9.08
N SER A 559 25.30 -3.85 8.90
CA SER A 559 24.48 -4.08 7.71
C SER A 559 23.53 -2.91 7.44
N GLY A 560 22.94 -2.83 6.25
CA GLY A 560 21.77 -1.95 6.06
C GLY A 560 20.68 -2.35 7.06
N LEU A 561 20.13 -3.55 6.88
CA LEU A 561 19.23 -4.22 7.81
C LEU A 561 19.93 -5.46 8.40
N GLU A 562 20.02 -5.52 9.73
CA GLU A 562 20.49 -6.70 10.46
C GLU A 562 19.35 -7.30 11.29
N VAL A 563 19.16 -8.62 11.15
CA VAL A 563 18.26 -9.41 12.00
C VAL A 563 19.09 -10.54 12.62
N ARG A 564 19.08 -10.67 13.93
CA ARG A 564 19.81 -11.75 14.60
C ARG A 564 19.08 -12.31 15.81
N ASP A 565 19.31 -13.58 16.09
CA ASP A 565 18.79 -14.26 17.28
C ASP A 565 17.25 -14.07 17.42
N LEU A 566 16.53 -13.93 16.30
CA LEU A 566 15.08 -13.78 16.30
C LEU A 566 14.47 -15.16 16.51
N GLU A 567 13.69 -15.33 17.57
CA GLU A 567 13.25 -16.64 18.02
C GLU A 567 11.82 -16.99 17.58
N LEU A 568 11.61 -18.27 17.29
CA LEU A 568 10.31 -18.92 17.19
C LEU A 568 10.03 -19.65 18.51
N ILE A 569 8.94 -19.31 19.20
CA ILE A 569 8.43 -20.11 20.31
C ILE A 569 7.27 -20.96 19.84
N THR A 570 7.47 -22.26 19.85
CA THR A 570 6.41 -23.24 19.75
C THR A 570 5.85 -23.50 21.16
N THR A 571 4.65 -23.00 21.45
CA THR A 571 3.95 -23.32 22.70
C THR A 571 3.06 -24.53 22.48
N VAL A 572 3.22 -25.55 23.34
CA VAL A 572 2.37 -26.73 23.34
C VAL A 572 1.38 -26.58 24.48
N ASP A 573 0.11 -26.33 24.16
CA ASP A 573 -0.97 -26.37 25.15
C ASP A 573 -1.40 -27.82 25.36
N ASP A 574 -0.82 -28.45 26.38
CA ASP A 574 -1.34 -29.68 26.97
C ASP A 574 -2.68 -29.31 27.63
N GLN A 575 -3.79 -29.70 26.98
CA GLN A 575 -5.17 -29.49 27.43
C GLN A 575 -5.51 -30.25 28.73
N GLY A 576 -4.49 -30.60 29.52
CA GLY A 576 -4.60 -31.19 30.85
C GLY A 576 -4.64 -32.72 30.81
N THR A 577 -4.11 -33.35 29.76
CA THR A 577 -4.04 -34.80 29.63
C THR A 577 -2.61 -35.28 29.36
N GLU A 578 -2.20 -36.42 29.93
CA GLU A 578 -0.85 -36.96 29.71
C GLU A 578 -0.60 -37.44 28.25
N THR A 579 -1.54 -37.23 27.33
CA THR A 579 -1.45 -37.69 25.94
C THR A 579 -1.20 -36.54 25.00
N THR A 580 -0.16 -36.60 24.17
CA THR A 580 0.17 -35.55 23.18
C THR A 580 -0.80 -35.48 21.99
N ASP A 581 -1.94 -36.18 22.06
CA ASP A 581 -2.93 -36.28 20.97
C ASP A 581 -3.93 -35.11 20.98
N ASP A 582 -4.03 -34.37 22.10
CA ASP A 582 -4.87 -33.17 22.26
C ASP A 582 -4.07 -31.87 22.41
N ASP A 583 -2.74 -31.95 22.29
CA ASP A 583 -1.83 -30.81 22.30
C ASP A 583 -2.17 -29.85 21.15
N ILE A 584 -2.43 -28.57 21.47
CA ILE A 584 -2.50 -27.50 20.47
C ILE A 584 -1.15 -26.81 20.43
N GLU A 585 -0.39 -27.12 19.37
CA GLU A 585 0.85 -26.42 19.04
C GLU A 585 0.50 -25.03 18.49
N THR A 586 0.87 -23.99 19.24
CA THR A 586 0.71 -22.59 18.83
C THR A 586 2.10 -21.99 18.68
N ASP A 587 2.50 -21.80 17.42
CA ASP A 587 3.74 -21.13 17.06
C ASP A 587 3.58 -19.61 17.17
N ILE A 588 4.43 -18.98 17.96
CA ILE A 588 4.61 -17.54 18.05
C ILE A 588 5.95 -17.22 17.39
N PHE A 589 5.87 -16.71 16.16
CA PHE A 589 7.04 -16.27 15.42
C PHE A 589 7.41 -14.85 15.87
N GLY A 590 8.67 -14.62 16.24
CA GLY A 590 9.24 -13.29 16.00
C GLY A 590 9.19 -13.02 14.49
N ARG A 591 8.64 -11.86 14.07
CA ARG A 591 8.49 -11.52 12.65
C ARG A 591 9.12 -10.18 12.33
N VAL A 592 9.88 -10.15 11.25
CA VAL A 592 10.33 -8.93 10.59
C VAL A 592 9.66 -8.85 9.24
N LEU A 593 8.76 -7.89 9.07
CA LEU A 593 8.02 -7.67 7.82
C LEU A 593 8.43 -6.32 7.24
N VAL A 594 8.89 -6.30 6.00
CA VAL A 594 9.24 -5.05 5.30
C VAL A 594 8.55 -5.02 3.94
N GLU A 595 7.70 -4.02 3.73
CA GLU A 595 6.96 -3.86 2.48
C GLU A 595 7.88 -3.42 1.32
N SER A 596 8.63 -2.34 1.50
CA SER A 596 9.64 -1.88 0.55
C SER A 596 10.94 -1.56 1.29
N LEU A 597 12.01 -2.30 0.97
CA LEU A 597 13.34 -2.11 1.52
C LEU A 597 14.27 -1.52 0.47
N ILE A 598 14.80 -0.32 0.72
CA ILE A 598 15.82 0.31 -0.12
C ILE A 598 17.12 0.37 0.67
N VAL A 599 18.18 -0.27 0.18
CA VAL A 599 19.52 -0.21 0.77
C VAL A 599 20.52 0.32 -0.25
N GLN A 600 21.08 1.50 0.01
CA GLN A 600 22.01 2.16 -0.91
C GLN A 600 23.36 2.47 -0.26
N SER A 601 24.42 2.15 -1.00
CA SER A 601 25.81 2.52 -0.67
C SER A 601 26.37 2.04 0.69
N PRO A 602 26.02 0.88 1.26
CA PRO A 602 26.86 0.28 2.29
C PRO A 602 28.23 -0.07 1.69
N ASN A 603 29.32 0.48 2.25
CA ASN A 603 30.68 0.16 1.83
C ASN A 603 31.39 -0.70 2.89
N GLY A 604 31.73 -1.94 2.51
CA GLY A 604 32.40 -2.89 3.38
C GLY A 604 31.48 -3.64 4.34
N ILE A 605 30.17 -3.50 4.18
CA ILE A 605 29.13 -4.11 5.03
C ILE A 605 28.03 -4.76 4.17
N ASP A 606 27.23 -5.65 4.75
CA ASP A 606 26.16 -6.36 4.05
C ASP A 606 24.92 -5.47 3.86
N GLY A 607 24.12 -5.68 2.81
CA GLY A 607 22.88 -4.95 2.60
C GLY A 607 21.80 -5.40 3.58
N VAL A 608 21.52 -6.71 3.56
CA VAL A 608 20.69 -7.42 4.54
C VAL A 608 21.53 -8.54 5.15
N SER A 609 21.54 -8.65 6.48
CA SER A 609 22.20 -9.75 7.20
C SER A 609 21.23 -10.41 8.18
N ILE A 610 21.03 -11.72 8.05
CA ILE A 610 20.15 -12.50 8.92
C ILE A 610 20.95 -13.64 9.55
N ARG A 611 21.02 -13.72 10.88
CA ARG A 611 21.91 -14.66 11.58
C ARG A 611 21.27 -15.32 12.78
N ASN A 612 21.42 -16.64 12.94
CA ASN A 612 20.93 -17.39 14.10
C ASN A 612 19.43 -17.16 14.38
N SER A 613 18.63 -16.97 13.33
CA SER A 613 17.22 -16.56 13.47
C SER A 613 16.30 -17.69 13.05
N THR A 614 15.47 -18.16 13.97
CA THR A 614 14.40 -19.15 13.71
C THR A 614 13.06 -18.46 13.40
N GLY A 615 12.92 -17.18 13.75
CA GLY A 615 11.78 -16.35 13.38
C GLY A 615 11.70 -16.02 11.88
N LEU A 616 10.55 -15.50 11.46
CA LEU A 616 10.25 -15.17 10.07
C LEU A 616 10.80 -13.80 9.69
N VAL A 617 11.58 -13.73 8.61
CA VAL A 617 11.95 -12.49 7.94
C VAL A 617 11.35 -12.49 6.54
N ASP A 618 10.44 -11.58 6.25
CA ASP A 618 9.72 -11.50 4.97
C ASP A 618 9.84 -10.10 4.38
N LEU A 619 10.58 -10.00 3.28
CA LEU A 619 10.83 -8.75 2.54
C LEU A 619 10.05 -8.82 1.22
N PHE A 620 9.09 -7.91 1.04
CA PHE A 620 8.17 -8.00 -0.09
C PHE A 620 8.82 -7.47 -1.38
N GLU A 621 9.37 -6.27 -1.32
CA GLU A 621 10.12 -5.64 -2.42
C GLU A 621 11.47 -5.13 -1.88
N VAL A 622 12.56 -5.43 -2.61
CA VAL A 622 13.90 -4.99 -2.24
C VAL A 622 14.62 -4.26 -3.37
N ASP A 623 15.31 -3.17 -3.07
CA ASP A 623 16.34 -2.57 -3.94
C ASP A 623 17.63 -2.43 -3.13
N ILE A 624 18.50 -3.43 -3.28
CA ILE A 624 19.73 -3.53 -2.48
C ILE A 624 20.92 -3.33 -3.40
N ASN A 625 21.73 -2.31 -3.13
CA ASN A 625 22.95 -2.00 -3.87
C ASN A 625 24.11 -1.81 -2.91
N THR A 626 25.04 -2.77 -2.86
CA THR A 626 26.15 -2.79 -1.90
C THR A 626 27.51 -2.70 -2.56
N THR A 627 28.50 -2.20 -1.82
CA THR A 627 29.90 -2.17 -2.25
C THR A 627 30.76 -2.89 -1.21
N ASN A 628 31.61 -3.82 -1.63
CA ASN A 628 32.52 -4.58 -0.77
C ASN A 628 31.87 -5.42 0.35
N GLY A 629 30.57 -5.67 0.31
CA GLY A 629 29.85 -6.60 1.19
C GLY A 629 28.79 -7.39 0.44
N ALA A 630 28.09 -8.31 1.12
CA ALA A 630 27.03 -9.08 0.48
C ALA A 630 25.81 -8.20 0.20
N GLY A 631 25.03 -8.49 -0.85
CA GLY A 631 23.69 -7.91 -0.98
C GLY A 631 22.77 -8.47 0.11
N VAL A 632 22.61 -9.79 0.10
CA VAL A 632 21.90 -10.56 1.12
C VAL A 632 22.86 -11.60 1.72
N PHE A 633 23.01 -11.57 3.04
CA PHE A 633 23.76 -12.53 3.83
C PHE A 633 22.82 -13.27 4.78
N THR A 634 22.80 -14.61 4.73
CA THR A 634 22.11 -15.43 5.74
C THR A 634 23.03 -16.50 6.31
N SER A 635 22.93 -16.73 7.62
CA SER A 635 23.68 -17.80 8.29
C SER A 635 22.88 -18.38 9.45
N GLN A 636 22.59 -19.68 9.43
CA GLN A 636 21.79 -20.33 10.49
C GLN A 636 20.42 -19.65 10.66
N ALA A 637 19.71 -19.46 9.55
CA ALA A 637 18.41 -18.79 9.53
C ALA A 637 17.35 -19.65 8.83
N ASP A 638 16.16 -19.84 9.43
CA ASP A 638 15.21 -20.87 8.97
C ASP A 638 14.05 -20.35 8.12
N LEU A 639 13.65 -19.08 8.23
CA LEU A 639 12.46 -18.58 7.54
C LEU A 639 12.73 -17.23 6.89
N VAL A 640 13.54 -17.22 5.82
CA VAL A 640 13.89 -16.00 5.09
C VAL A 640 13.19 -15.95 3.72
N ASN A 641 12.34 -14.96 3.51
CA ASN A 641 11.63 -14.73 2.26
C ASN A 641 12.00 -13.37 1.64
N ILE A 642 12.25 -13.37 0.33
CA ILE A 642 12.26 -12.15 -0.49
C ILE A 642 11.36 -12.39 -1.69
N ARG A 643 10.34 -11.55 -1.89
CA ARG A 643 9.27 -11.84 -2.88
C ARG A 643 9.44 -11.18 -4.24
N SER A 644 10.19 -10.08 -4.32
CA SER A 644 10.51 -9.34 -5.55
C SER A 644 11.65 -8.35 -5.35
N GLY A 645 12.13 -7.75 -6.43
CA GLY A 645 13.15 -6.69 -6.38
C GLY A 645 14.51 -7.08 -6.94
N SER A 646 15.50 -6.20 -6.74
CA SER A 646 16.85 -6.36 -7.26
C SER A 646 17.90 -6.37 -6.16
N VAL A 647 18.88 -7.26 -6.31
CA VAL A 647 20.05 -7.31 -5.43
C VAL A 647 21.32 -7.16 -6.27
N SER A 648 22.13 -6.16 -5.95
CA SER A 648 23.42 -5.92 -6.57
C SER A 648 24.54 -5.76 -5.55
N SER A 649 25.71 -6.33 -5.86
CA SER A 649 26.93 -6.17 -5.06
C SER A 649 28.14 -5.92 -5.96
N GLN A 650 28.89 -4.87 -5.69
CA GLN A 650 30.14 -4.56 -6.38
C GLN A 650 31.34 -4.74 -5.44
N HIS A 651 32.34 -5.51 -5.85
CA HIS A 651 33.57 -5.69 -5.10
C HIS A 651 34.74 -5.01 -5.83
N GLU A 652 35.30 -3.95 -5.24
CA GLU A 652 36.44 -3.26 -5.81
C GLU A 652 37.74 -4.00 -5.46
N VAL A 653 38.37 -4.61 -6.47
CA VAL A 653 39.62 -5.39 -6.36
C VAL A 653 40.83 -4.55 -5.84
N SER A 654 40.67 -3.25 -5.58
CA SER A 654 41.77 -2.33 -5.26
C SER A 654 42.04 -2.09 -3.76
N VAL A 655 41.26 -2.63 -2.82
CA VAL A 655 41.43 -2.31 -1.37
C VAL A 655 42.27 -3.35 -0.64
N ALA A 656 43.59 -3.24 -0.79
CA ALA A 656 44.59 -4.11 -0.15
C ALA A 656 44.84 -3.84 1.35
N LEU A 657 43.85 -3.44 2.16
CA LEU A 657 44.12 -3.00 3.55
C LEU A 657 43.34 -3.68 4.67
N ILE A 658 42.37 -4.55 4.39
CA ILE A 658 41.74 -5.37 5.44
C ILE A 658 41.45 -6.75 4.87
N PRO A 659 41.90 -7.86 5.47
CA PRO A 659 41.43 -9.19 5.10
C PRO A 659 39.97 -9.33 5.55
N LEU A 660 39.04 -8.78 4.76
CA LEU A 660 37.65 -9.20 4.84
C LEU A 660 37.63 -10.71 4.52
N PRO A 661 36.82 -11.52 5.22
CA PRO A 661 36.62 -12.90 4.82
C PRO A 661 36.09 -12.88 3.39
N ILE A 662 36.91 -13.24 2.42
CA ILE A 662 36.59 -13.27 0.97
C ILE A 662 35.32 -14.12 0.69
N ASN A 663 34.90 -14.93 1.65
CA ASN A 663 33.70 -15.76 1.59
C ASN A 663 32.40 -15.00 1.96
N LYS A 664 32.46 -13.71 2.33
CA LYS A 664 31.29 -12.86 2.63
C LYS A 664 30.94 -11.87 1.51
N THR A 665 31.54 -11.98 0.33
CA THR A 665 31.28 -11.05 -0.78
C THR A 665 30.50 -11.75 -1.89
N GLY A 666 29.47 -11.08 -2.42
CA GLY A 666 28.57 -11.61 -3.45
C GLY A 666 27.21 -10.92 -3.41
N ALA A 667 26.39 -11.05 -4.44
CA ALA A 667 25.02 -10.54 -4.38
C ALA A 667 24.22 -11.29 -3.30
N ILE A 668 24.37 -12.61 -3.27
CA ILE A 668 23.69 -13.47 -2.28
C ILE A 668 24.68 -14.46 -1.69
N VAL A 669 24.71 -14.54 -0.36
CA VAL A 669 25.54 -15.46 0.41
C VAL A 669 24.67 -16.10 1.49
N THR A 670 24.50 -17.42 1.43
CA THR A 670 23.68 -18.19 2.36
C THR A 670 24.47 -19.38 2.89
N ASN A 671 24.35 -19.66 4.19
CA ASN A 671 25.04 -20.78 4.82
C ASN A 671 24.20 -21.41 5.94
N ALA A 672 23.89 -22.70 5.82
CA ALA A 672 23.10 -23.44 6.82
C ALA A 672 21.76 -22.73 7.11
N SER A 673 21.06 -22.29 6.06
CA SER A 673 19.83 -21.51 6.15
C SER A 673 18.72 -22.10 5.29
N ASP A 674 17.46 -21.81 5.59
CA ASP A 674 16.31 -22.08 4.73
C ASP A 674 15.77 -20.76 4.17
N VAL A 675 15.82 -20.63 2.83
CA VAL A 675 15.58 -19.37 2.14
C VAL A 675 14.65 -19.55 0.94
N ASN A 676 13.80 -18.56 0.68
CA ASN A 676 13.00 -18.47 -0.54
C ASN A 676 13.13 -17.06 -1.11
N LEU A 677 14.09 -16.88 -2.00
CA LEU A 677 14.44 -15.60 -2.60
C LEU A 677 13.96 -15.57 -4.06
N GLN A 678 12.93 -14.79 -4.34
CA GLN A 678 12.33 -14.62 -5.66
C GLN A 678 12.57 -13.19 -6.16
N LEU A 679 13.70 -13.00 -6.84
CA LEU A 679 14.16 -11.70 -7.28
C LEU A 679 13.85 -11.48 -8.77
N ASP A 680 13.78 -10.21 -9.15
CA ASP A 680 13.68 -9.81 -10.55
C ASP A 680 15.07 -9.85 -11.21
N SER A 681 16.11 -9.43 -10.47
CA SER A 681 17.51 -9.49 -10.92
C SER A 681 18.52 -9.72 -9.79
N ILE A 682 19.60 -10.43 -10.10
CA ILE A 682 20.74 -10.66 -9.19
C ILE A 682 22.04 -10.28 -9.92
N SER A 683 22.75 -9.26 -9.44
CA SER A 683 23.97 -8.76 -10.09
C SER A 683 25.18 -8.75 -9.15
N ALA A 684 26.34 -9.20 -9.64
CA ALA A 684 27.57 -9.19 -8.86
C ALA A 684 28.79 -8.85 -9.74
N ASP A 685 29.75 -8.09 -9.21
CA ASP A 685 31.00 -7.76 -9.90
C ASP A 685 32.21 -7.94 -8.99
N GLY A 686 33.17 -8.79 -9.38
CA GLY A 686 34.48 -8.90 -8.75
C GLY A 686 34.55 -9.70 -7.45
N SER A 687 33.43 -10.22 -6.94
CA SER A 687 33.39 -11.09 -5.77
C SER A 687 33.95 -12.49 -6.06
N LYS A 688 34.20 -13.29 -5.02
CA LYS A 688 34.56 -14.71 -5.23
C LYS A 688 33.42 -15.47 -5.90
N TYR A 689 32.20 -15.28 -5.39
CA TYR A 689 30.98 -15.88 -5.92
C TYR A 689 29.92 -14.79 -6.14
N GLY A 690 29.13 -14.89 -7.21
CA GLY A 690 27.96 -14.03 -7.38
C GLY A 690 26.82 -14.45 -6.44
N ILE A 691 26.47 -15.74 -6.49
CA ILE A 691 25.57 -16.44 -5.58
C ILE A 691 26.35 -17.56 -4.89
N ASN A 692 26.32 -17.59 -3.56
CA ASN A 692 26.94 -18.63 -2.75
C ASN A 692 25.90 -19.30 -1.84
N MET A 693 25.66 -20.60 -2.02
CA MET A 693 24.75 -21.42 -1.23
C MET A 693 25.50 -22.61 -0.64
N VAL A 694 25.53 -22.74 0.68
CA VAL A 694 26.24 -23.83 1.36
C VAL A 694 25.35 -24.39 2.46
N ASN A 695 24.98 -25.67 2.36
CA ASN A 695 24.03 -26.29 3.28
C ASN A 695 22.70 -25.51 3.38
N THR A 696 22.26 -24.89 2.28
CA THR A 696 21.09 -24.01 2.25
C THR A 696 19.89 -24.74 1.66
N THR A 697 18.78 -24.85 2.38
CA THR A 697 17.52 -25.38 1.82
C THR A 697 16.68 -24.26 1.19
N GLY A 698 15.65 -24.65 0.44
CA GLY A 698 14.74 -23.71 -0.22
C GLY A 698 15.19 -23.31 -1.63
N THR A 699 14.87 -22.10 -2.07
CA THR A 699 15.01 -21.66 -3.48
C THR A 699 15.62 -20.26 -3.60
N ILE A 700 16.55 -20.09 -4.54
CA ILE A 700 16.98 -18.78 -5.05
C ILE A 700 16.63 -18.70 -6.53
N LEU A 701 15.76 -17.76 -6.91
CA LEU A 701 15.28 -17.58 -8.26
C LEU A 701 15.46 -16.14 -8.72
N SER A 702 16.05 -15.95 -9.90
CA SER A 702 16.00 -14.68 -10.64
C SER A 702 15.09 -14.82 -11.86
N ARG A 703 14.05 -14.00 -11.96
CA ARG A 703 13.00 -14.14 -13.00
C ARG A 703 13.36 -13.49 -14.34
N GLY A 704 14.01 -12.33 -14.34
CA GLY A 704 14.21 -11.53 -15.56
C GLY A 704 12.90 -11.17 -16.28
N ASP A 705 13.00 -10.41 -17.36
CA ASP A 705 11.86 -10.00 -18.21
C ASP A 705 11.94 -10.58 -19.63
N GLY A 706 12.96 -11.37 -19.91
CA GLY A 706 13.23 -11.97 -21.22
C GLY A 706 14.37 -11.29 -21.99
N GLU A 707 14.69 -10.03 -21.69
CA GLU A 707 15.82 -9.33 -22.30
C GLU A 707 17.15 -9.75 -21.68
N ALA A 708 18.23 -9.77 -22.46
CA ALA A 708 19.54 -10.20 -21.98
C ALA A 708 20.03 -9.33 -20.81
N GLY A 709 20.37 -9.98 -19.68
CA GLY A 709 20.82 -9.32 -18.46
C GLY A 709 19.70 -8.82 -17.55
N SER A 710 18.42 -8.99 -17.94
CA SER A 710 17.28 -8.64 -17.09
C SER A 710 17.19 -9.49 -15.82
N GLY A 711 17.65 -10.75 -15.87
CA GLY A 711 17.84 -11.59 -14.68
C GLY A 711 19.04 -11.19 -13.82
N GLY A 712 19.76 -10.13 -14.21
CA GLY A 712 20.96 -9.64 -13.58
C GLY A 712 22.25 -9.99 -14.33
N VAL A 713 23.34 -9.31 -13.95
CA VAL A 713 24.66 -9.44 -14.56
C VAL A 713 25.66 -9.89 -13.49
N ILE A 714 26.24 -11.08 -13.66
CA ILE A 714 27.28 -11.59 -12.76
C ILE A 714 28.59 -11.67 -13.53
N LYS A 715 29.61 -10.94 -13.07
CA LYS A 715 30.87 -10.81 -13.78
C LYS A 715 32.11 -10.74 -12.91
N ASN A 716 33.25 -11.07 -13.53
CA ASN A 716 34.56 -11.02 -12.90
C ASN A 716 34.67 -11.86 -11.61
N THR A 717 33.91 -12.96 -11.50
CA THR A 717 33.91 -13.84 -10.32
C THR A 717 34.70 -15.14 -10.53
N GLN A 718 35.02 -15.86 -9.46
CA GLN A 718 35.55 -17.23 -9.59
C GLN A 718 34.46 -18.20 -10.07
N ALA A 719 33.28 -18.14 -9.44
CA ALA A 719 32.10 -18.82 -9.97
C ALA A 719 30.89 -17.90 -9.84
N ALA A 720 30.13 -17.70 -10.92
CA ALA A 720 28.94 -16.86 -10.81
C ALA A 720 27.92 -17.45 -9.83
N ILE A 721 27.78 -18.78 -9.83
CA ILE A 721 26.95 -19.55 -8.91
C ILE A 721 27.81 -20.63 -8.25
N HIS A 722 27.80 -20.70 -6.92
CA HIS A 722 28.37 -21.78 -6.14
C HIS A 722 27.30 -22.34 -5.21
N ALA A 723 27.00 -23.64 -5.31
CA ALA A 723 26.00 -24.30 -4.48
C ALA A 723 26.50 -25.68 -4.00
N VAL A 724 26.47 -25.92 -2.69
CA VAL A 724 26.91 -27.18 -2.08
C VAL A 724 25.87 -27.65 -1.06
N ASN A 725 25.42 -28.91 -1.14
CA ASN A 725 24.38 -29.49 -0.27
C ASN A 725 23.17 -28.57 -0.15
N SER A 726 22.66 -28.09 -1.27
CA SER A 726 21.70 -26.99 -1.30
C SER A 726 20.43 -27.35 -2.06
N GLY A 727 19.37 -26.56 -1.85
CA GLY A 727 18.07 -26.70 -2.50
C GLY A 727 18.11 -26.32 -3.98
N SER A 728 17.31 -25.33 -4.37
CA SER A 728 17.12 -24.94 -5.76
C SER A 728 17.78 -23.59 -6.07
N VAL A 729 18.45 -23.49 -7.22
CA VAL A 729 18.92 -22.22 -7.77
C VAL A 729 18.55 -22.12 -9.24
N GLY A 730 17.97 -20.99 -9.65
CA GLY A 730 17.62 -20.77 -11.04
C GLY A 730 17.65 -19.31 -11.46
N MET A 731 17.93 -19.08 -12.75
CA MET A 731 17.99 -17.74 -13.33
C MET A 731 17.44 -17.72 -14.75
N SER A 732 16.62 -16.71 -15.07
CA SER A 732 16.09 -16.47 -16.41
C SER A 732 16.62 -15.15 -16.98
N SER A 733 17.11 -15.22 -18.22
CA SER A 733 17.82 -14.16 -18.94
C SER A 733 19.01 -13.50 -18.20
N PRO A 734 19.89 -14.24 -17.49
CA PRO A 734 21.09 -13.66 -16.88
C PRO A 734 22.19 -13.39 -17.93
N THR A 735 23.10 -12.48 -17.60
CA THR A 735 24.38 -12.33 -18.32
C THR A 735 25.53 -12.73 -17.40
N PHE A 736 26.33 -13.70 -17.85
CA PHE A 736 27.57 -14.14 -17.19
C PHE A 736 28.76 -13.67 -18.02
N GLU A 737 29.57 -12.76 -17.48
CA GLU A 737 30.66 -12.11 -18.22
C GLU A 737 31.99 -12.27 -17.47
N ASN A 738 33.07 -12.70 -18.15
CA ASN A 738 34.43 -12.71 -17.60
C ASN A 738 34.59 -13.49 -16.27
N ASN A 739 33.76 -14.52 -16.04
CA ASN A 739 33.88 -15.38 -14.86
C ASN A 739 34.90 -16.50 -15.12
N LEU A 740 35.55 -17.05 -14.09
CA LEU A 740 36.31 -18.29 -14.30
C LEU A 740 35.33 -19.43 -14.62
N GLN A 741 34.23 -19.51 -13.87
CA GLN A 741 33.18 -20.51 -14.05
C GLN A 741 31.78 -19.89 -13.93
N VAL A 742 30.79 -20.41 -14.67
CA VAL A 742 29.39 -19.96 -14.51
C VAL A 742 28.78 -20.62 -13.28
N ALA A 743 28.84 -21.94 -13.15
CA ALA A 743 28.28 -22.63 -11.98
C ALA A 743 29.16 -23.78 -11.48
N SER A 744 29.37 -23.84 -10.16
CA SER A 744 30.02 -24.95 -9.43
C SER A 744 29.03 -25.52 -8.43
N LEU A 745 28.51 -26.73 -8.71
CA LEU A 745 27.37 -27.33 -8.03
C LEU A 745 27.76 -28.71 -7.48
N ASP A 746 27.47 -28.95 -6.21
CA ASP A 746 27.66 -30.25 -5.56
C ASP A 746 26.45 -30.58 -4.69
N THR A 747 25.74 -31.66 -5.01
CA THR A 747 24.57 -32.15 -4.25
C THR A 747 23.49 -31.06 -4.16
N VAL A 748 22.88 -30.76 -5.31
CA VAL A 748 21.88 -29.69 -5.49
C VAL A 748 20.54 -30.29 -5.95
N GLU A 749 19.41 -29.80 -5.44
CA GLU A 749 18.10 -30.33 -5.80
C GLU A 749 17.68 -29.91 -7.22
N VAL A 750 17.73 -28.61 -7.52
CA VAL A 750 17.39 -28.07 -8.84
C VAL A 750 18.41 -27.02 -9.26
N PHE A 751 18.89 -27.14 -10.49
CA PHE A 751 19.62 -26.10 -11.19
C PHE A 751 18.96 -25.83 -12.55
N ASP A 752 18.51 -24.61 -12.79
CA ASP A 752 17.88 -24.22 -14.05
C ASP A 752 18.35 -22.83 -14.51
N ILE A 753 19.01 -22.78 -15.67
CA ILE A 753 19.33 -21.52 -16.34
C ILE A 753 18.64 -21.45 -17.71
N VAL A 754 17.94 -20.35 -17.93
CA VAL A 754 17.15 -20.12 -19.15
C VAL A 754 17.56 -18.82 -19.81
N SER A 755 17.75 -18.83 -21.13
CA SER A 755 18.08 -17.63 -21.92
C SER A 755 19.34 -16.90 -21.46
N ALA A 756 20.33 -17.63 -20.91
CA ALA A 756 21.55 -17.02 -20.41
C ALA A 756 22.48 -16.58 -21.55
N ASN A 757 23.17 -15.45 -21.38
CA ASN A 757 24.30 -15.07 -22.22
C ASN A 757 25.61 -15.34 -21.47
N ILE A 758 26.48 -16.19 -22.00
CA ILE A 758 27.73 -16.62 -21.37
C ILE A 758 28.91 -16.22 -22.27
N THR A 759 29.70 -15.26 -21.78
CA THR A 759 30.85 -14.68 -22.52
C THR A 759 32.07 -14.47 -21.63
N GLY A 760 33.27 -14.56 -22.22
CA GLY A 760 34.53 -14.32 -21.53
C GLY A 760 34.85 -15.35 -20.43
N THR A 761 34.16 -16.48 -20.38
CA THR A 761 34.41 -17.52 -19.38
C THR A 761 35.72 -18.24 -19.70
N THR A 762 36.54 -18.52 -18.68
CA THR A 762 37.93 -18.97 -18.88
C THR A 762 38.31 -20.33 -18.28
N GLN A 763 37.53 -20.91 -17.36
CA GLN A 763 37.83 -22.23 -16.79
C GLN A 763 36.88 -23.30 -17.32
N SER A 764 35.59 -23.22 -16.99
CA SER A 764 34.53 -24.11 -17.49
C SER A 764 33.19 -23.36 -17.44
N PHE A 765 32.17 -23.80 -18.18
CA PHE A 765 30.84 -23.22 -18.01
C PHE A 765 30.23 -23.71 -16.71
N ILE A 766 29.96 -25.00 -16.61
CA ILE A 766 29.25 -25.58 -15.48
C ILE A 766 29.95 -26.87 -15.04
N ASP A 767 30.21 -27.00 -13.76
CA ASP A 767 30.62 -28.26 -13.13
C ASP A 767 29.55 -28.64 -12.13
N ALA A 768 28.84 -29.73 -12.42
CA ALA A 768 27.66 -30.17 -11.71
C ALA A 768 27.86 -31.61 -11.23
N HIS A 769 27.83 -31.79 -9.92
CA HIS A 769 27.95 -33.09 -9.27
C HIS A 769 26.70 -33.38 -8.43
N ASN A 770 26.07 -34.54 -8.63
CA ASN A 770 24.85 -34.96 -7.92
C ASN A 770 23.71 -33.93 -7.95
N VAL A 771 23.46 -33.30 -9.11
CA VAL A 771 22.34 -32.37 -9.29
C VAL A 771 21.10 -33.12 -9.81
N LYS A 772 20.03 -33.22 -9.01
CA LYS A 772 18.87 -34.07 -9.31
C LYS A 772 18.09 -33.61 -10.54
N LEU A 773 17.77 -32.33 -10.63
CA LEU A 773 17.19 -31.70 -11.82
C LEU A 773 18.17 -30.68 -12.37
N PHE A 774 18.69 -30.93 -13.56
CA PHE A 774 19.64 -30.06 -14.25
C PHE A 774 19.05 -29.58 -15.58
N ALA A 775 18.97 -28.26 -15.77
CA ALA A 775 18.46 -27.67 -17.00
C ALA A 775 19.32 -26.48 -17.47
N VAL A 776 19.65 -26.50 -18.77
CA VAL A 776 20.28 -25.38 -19.48
C VAL A 776 19.52 -25.18 -20.78
N THR A 777 18.75 -24.10 -20.85
CA THR A 777 17.77 -23.90 -21.93
C THR A 777 17.97 -22.56 -22.63
N ASN A 778 17.88 -22.56 -23.97
CA ASN A 778 17.86 -21.34 -24.79
C ASN A 778 19.06 -20.40 -24.56
N SER A 779 20.21 -20.92 -24.11
CA SER A 779 21.37 -20.10 -23.74
C SER A 779 22.36 -19.94 -24.90
N LEU A 780 23.07 -18.81 -24.91
CA LEU A 780 24.11 -18.45 -25.86
C LEU A 780 25.48 -18.56 -25.18
N PHE A 781 26.40 -19.27 -25.83
CA PHE A 781 27.80 -19.39 -25.42
C PHE A 781 28.67 -18.84 -26.54
N GLU A 782 29.33 -17.70 -26.31
CA GLU A 782 30.16 -17.03 -27.31
C GLU A 782 31.40 -16.38 -26.68
N GLU A 783 32.46 -16.21 -27.46
CA GLU A 783 33.68 -15.51 -27.03
C GLU A 783 34.29 -16.08 -25.72
N ASN A 784 34.25 -17.39 -25.55
CA ASN A 784 34.79 -18.08 -24.38
C ASN A 784 36.14 -18.74 -24.71
N SER A 785 37.06 -18.79 -23.73
CA SER A 785 38.39 -19.38 -23.91
C SER A 785 38.73 -20.26 -22.71
N LEU A 786 38.13 -21.46 -22.68
CA LEU A 786 38.19 -22.35 -21.53
C LEU A 786 39.56 -23.04 -21.40
N SER A 787 40.09 -23.08 -20.18
CA SER A 787 41.26 -23.86 -19.81
C SER A 787 40.93 -25.34 -19.54
N SER A 788 39.67 -25.64 -19.22
CA SER A 788 39.15 -27.01 -19.15
C SER A 788 38.87 -27.53 -20.57
N ASP A 789 39.19 -28.80 -20.80
CA ASP A 789 38.76 -29.51 -22.00
C ASP A 789 37.22 -29.68 -22.05
N ILE A 790 36.51 -29.51 -20.93
CA ILE A 790 35.06 -29.73 -20.80
C ILE A 790 34.34 -28.42 -20.46
N GLY A 791 33.29 -28.10 -21.22
CA GLY A 791 32.42 -26.93 -21.00
C GLY A 791 31.43 -27.14 -19.87
N ILE A 792 30.50 -28.09 -20.06
CA ILE A 792 29.54 -28.54 -19.05
C ILE A 792 29.92 -29.95 -18.62
N ASN A 793 30.26 -30.13 -17.35
CA ASN A 793 30.59 -31.41 -16.75
C ASN A 793 29.47 -31.80 -15.77
N TYR A 794 28.58 -32.70 -16.18
CA TYR A 794 27.49 -33.22 -15.36
C TYR A 794 27.81 -34.63 -14.89
N THR A 795 27.93 -34.82 -13.58
CA THR A 795 28.38 -36.09 -13.00
C THR A 795 27.54 -36.51 -11.81
N ALA A 796 27.47 -37.82 -11.57
CA ALA A 796 26.75 -38.39 -10.44
C ALA A 796 27.51 -39.57 -9.82
N ASP A 797 27.54 -39.68 -8.50
CA ASP A 797 28.14 -40.79 -7.76
C ASP A 797 27.29 -41.31 -6.59
N ASP A 798 26.02 -40.91 -6.56
CA ASP A 798 25.01 -41.46 -5.67
C ASP A 798 23.95 -42.29 -6.44
N SER A 799 23.17 -43.08 -5.70
CA SER A 799 22.17 -44.01 -6.25
C SER A 799 20.76 -43.42 -6.41
N THR A 800 20.65 -42.11 -6.67
CA THR A 800 19.36 -41.41 -6.84
C THR A 800 18.90 -41.34 -8.30
N ALA A 801 17.75 -40.69 -8.50
CA ALA A 801 17.17 -40.45 -9.81
C ALA A 801 17.46 -39.02 -10.29
N TYR A 802 17.88 -38.92 -11.54
CA TYR A 802 18.35 -37.70 -12.16
C TYR A 802 17.57 -37.39 -13.44
N VAL A 803 17.34 -36.10 -13.67
CA VAL A 803 16.81 -35.55 -14.90
C VAL A 803 17.75 -34.45 -15.38
N ALA A 804 18.26 -34.57 -16.61
CA ALA A 804 19.14 -33.58 -17.20
C ALA A 804 18.69 -33.16 -18.60
N GLN A 805 18.53 -31.86 -18.81
CA GLN A 805 18.05 -31.27 -20.05
C GLN A 805 18.99 -30.18 -20.54
N VAL A 806 19.47 -30.30 -21.78
CA VAL A 806 20.26 -29.27 -22.46
C VAL A 806 19.59 -29.01 -23.80
N VAL A 807 18.83 -27.91 -23.87
CA VAL A 807 17.84 -27.71 -24.94
C VAL A 807 17.91 -26.31 -25.56
N ARG A 808 17.85 -26.21 -26.89
CA ARG A 808 17.82 -24.92 -27.62
C ARG A 808 19.04 -24.02 -27.41
N ASN A 809 20.19 -24.56 -27.04
CA ASN A 809 21.39 -23.75 -26.81
C ASN A 809 22.15 -23.49 -28.12
N THR A 810 22.80 -22.34 -28.21
CA THR A 810 23.71 -21.99 -29.30
C THR A 810 25.12 -21.85 -28.75
N VAL A 811 26.06 -22.63 -29.29
CA VAL A 811 27.45 -22.66 -28.86
C VAL A 811 28.34 -22.29 -30.03
N HIS A 812 28.96 -21.12 -29.94
CA HIS A 812 30.03 -20.67 -30.81
C HIS A 812 31.37 -21.05 -30.18
N GLU A 813 32.25 -21.66 -30.97
CA GLU A 813 33.60 -22.05 -30.53
C GLU A 813 33.62 -22.92 -29.26
N SER A 814 33.03 -24.11 -29.34
CA SER A 814 32.98 -24.99 -28.17
C SER A 814 34.39 -25.32 -27.64
N PRO A 815 34.52 -25.60 -26.33
CA PRO A 815 35.70 -26.30 -25.83
C PRO A 815 35.85 -27.66 -26.51
N LYS A 816 36.95 -28.36 -26.21
CA LYS A 816 37.18 -29.70 -26.73
C LYS A 816 35.99 -30.65 -26.50
N THR A 817 35.31 -30.60 -25.37
CA THR A 817 34.04 -31.30 -25.15
C THR A 817 33.00 -30.32 -24.64
N PHE A 818 31.93 -30.05 -25.40
CA PHE A 818 30.91 -29.11 -24.94
C PHE A 818 30.16 -29.64 -23.70
N LEU A 819 29.64 -30.86 -23.77
CA LEU A 819 28.91 -31.50 -22.67
C LEU A 819 29.45 -32.88 -22.36
N ASN A 820 29.77 -33.14 -21.09
CA ASN A 820 30.06 -34.46 -20.55
C ASN A 820 29.00 -34.85 -19.52
N VAL A 821 28.45 -36.07 -19.66
CA VAL A 821 27.49 -36.67 -18.72
C VAL A 821 28.05 -38.00 -18.24
N ALA A 822 28.29 -38.17 -16.94
CA ALA A 822 28.91 -39.41 -16.46
C ALA A 822 28.51 -39.84 -15.04
N THR A 823 28.37 -41.15 -14.84
CA THR A 823 28.46 -41.72 -13.49
C THR A 823 29.93 -41.82 -13.07
N GLN A 824 30.24 -41.48 -11.82
CA GLN A 824 31.55 -41.70 -11.20
C GLN A 824 31.49 -42.87 -10.20
N GLY A 825 32.65 -43.44 -9.89
CA GLY A 825 32.74 -44.58 -8.97
C GLY A 825 32.14 -45.88 -9.52
N ASN A 826 31.71 -46.76 -8.62
CA ASN A 826 31.11 -48.07 -8.96
C ASN A 826 29.58 -48.06 -8.76
N VAL A 827 28.93 -46.92 -8.96
CA VAL A 827 27.47 -46.82 -8.81
C VAL A 827 26.80 -47.50 -10.00
N THR A 828 25.89 -48.43 -9.72
CA THR A 828 25.17 -49.19 -10.75
C THR A 828 23.68 -48.88 -10.82
N ASP A 829 23.16 -48.16 -9.82
CA ASP A 829 21.72 -48.01 -9.59
C ASP A 829 21.23 -46.57 -9.81
N ALA A 830 22.12 -45.66 -10.26
CA ALA A 830 21.76 -44.28 -10.61
C ALA A 830 20.91 -44.26 -11.89
N THR A 831 19.72 -43.68 -11.82
CA THR A 831 18.81 -43.61 -12.98
C THR A 831 18.90 -42.23 -13.63
N LEU A 832 19.01 -42.17 -14.96
CA LEU A 832 19.03 -40.90 -15.69
C LEU A 832 17.97 -40.86 -16.80
N ASP A 833 17.17 -39.79 -16.79
CA ASP A 833 16.39 -39.33 -17.94
C ASP A 833 17.06 -38.09 -18.56
N PHE A 834 17.55 -38.22 -19.79
CA PHE A 834 18.40 -37.24 -20.44
C PHE A 834 17.84 -36.77 -21.78
N LEU A 835 17.84 -35.45 -21.97
CA LEU A 835 17.43 -34.82 -23.21
C LEU A 835 18.47 -33.81 -23.69
N PHE A 836 19.05 -34.06 -24.86
CA PHE A 836 19.88 -33.13 -25.61
C PHE A 836 19.21 -32.80 -26.93
N ALA A 837 18.51 -31.66 -27.01
CA ALA A 837 17.65 -31.39 -28.16
C ALA A 837 17.67 -29.95 -28.66
N ASN A 838 17.52 -29.78 -29.98
CA ASN A 838 17.43 -28.48 -30.64
C ASN A 838 18.67 -27.58 -30.42
N ASN A 839 19.83 -28.13 -30.09
CA ASN A 839 21.05 -27.35 -29.88
C ASN A 839 21.78 -27.10 -31.21
N SER A 840 22.48 -25.97 -31.30
CA SER A 840 23.42 -25.65 -32.37
C SER A 840 24.82 -25.57 -31.78
N VAL A 841 25.68 -26.55 -32.06
CA VAL A 841 27.02 -26.66 -31.46
C VAL A 841 28.10 -26.65 -32.54
N GLN A 842 28.97 -25.64 -32.50
CA GLN A 842 30.15 -25.57 -33.35
C GLN A 842 31.39 -26.07 -32.60
N ILE A 843 32.00 -27.16 -33.07
CA ILE A 843 33.20 -27.76 -32.50
C ILE A 843 34.43 -27.47 -33.38
N LEU A 844 35.50 -26.90 -32.84
CA LEU A 844 36.62 -26.41 -33.66
C LEU A 844 37.91 -27.21 -33.51
N GLU A 845 38.18 -27.75 -32.32
CA GLU A 845 39.49 -28.33 -32.01
C GLU A 845 39.67 -29.78 -32.52
N ASN A 846 40.92 -30.23 -32.61
CA ASN A 846 41.24 -31.64 -32.86
C ASN A 846 40.74 -32.53 -31.71
N GLY A 847 40.01 -33.60 -32.06
CA GLY A 847 39.44 -34.53 -31.09
C GLY A 847 38.26 -33.94 -30.32
N SER A 848 37.67 -32.84 -30.79
CA SER A 848 36.53 -32.22 -30.12
C SER A 848 35.26 -33.06 -30.24
N ILE A 849 34.39 -32.99 -29.23
CA ILE A 849 33.18 -33.77 -29.11
C ILE A 849 32.02 -32.86 -28.68
N ALA A 850 30.90 -32.88 -29.40
CA ALA A 850 29.75 -32.05 -29.00
C ALA A 850 29.11 -32.59 -27.71
N THR A 851 28.95 -33.90 -27.57
CA THR A 851 28.49 -34.50 -26.31
C THR A 851 29.09 -35.87 -26.05
N THR A 852 29.60 -36.07 -24.83
CA THR A 852 30.01 -37.37 -24.29
C THR A 852 29.03 -37.82 -23.21
N MET A 853 28.70 -39.10 -23.21
CA MET A 853 27.90 -39.74 -22.17
C MET A 853 28.60 -41.03 -21.74
N ASN A 854 28.78 -41.23 -20.44
CA ASN A 854 29.32 -42.45 -19.83
C ASN A 854 28.51 -42.80 -18.58
N TRP A 855 27.38 -43.47 -18.77
CA TRP A 855 26.43 -43.72 -17.68
C TRP A 855 26.33 -45.20 -17.33
N THR A 856 26.45 -45.54 -16.05
CA THR A 856 26.27 -46.90 -15.52
C THR A 856 24.99 -46.98 -14.69
N GLY A 857 23.99 -47.69 -15.18
CA GLY A 857 22.69 -47.88 -14.52
C GLY A 857 21.53 -47.75 -15.49
N PRO A 858 20.28 -47.66 -15.01
CA PRO A 858 19.11 -47.38 -15.85
C PRO A 858 19.26 -46.04 -16.59
N LEU A 859 19.06 -46.05 -17.92
CA LEU A 859 19.26 -44.89 -18.78
C LEU A 859 18.14 -44.77 -19.82
N SER A 860 17.55 -43.58 -19.88
CA SER A 860 16.71 -43.09 -20.98
C SER A 860 17.37 -41.84 -21.54
N ALA A 861 17.90 -41.88 -22.76
CA ALA A 861 18.58 -40.74 -23.36
C ALA A 861 18.10 -40.45 -24.78
N SER A 862 17.78 -39.18 -25.04
CA SER A 862 17.36 -38.68 -26.35
C SER A 862 18.27 -37.55 -26.84
N PHE A 863 18.75 -37.70 -28.07
CA PHE A 863 19.54 -36.73 -28.82
C PHE A 863 18.78 -36.35 -30.09
N ASP A 864 17.99 -35.27 -30.04
CA ASP A 864 17.02 -34.96 -31.08
C ASP A 864 17.17 -33.57 -31.72
N ASN A 865 17.10 -33.50 -33.04
CA ASN A 865 17.04 -32.25 -33.80
C ASN A 865 18.21 -31.28 -33.51
N ASN A 866 19.42 -31.79 -33.28
CA ASN A 866 20.60 -30.95 -33.06
C ASN A 866 21.33 -30.64 -34.37
N LEU A 867 21.93 -29.46 -34.44
CA LEU A 867 22.89 -29.06 -35.48
C LEU A 867 24.30 -29.09 -34.89
N ILE A 868 25.17 -29.94 -35.44
CA ILE A 868 26.57 -30.03 -35.03
C ILE A 868 27.45 -29.76 -36.25
N SER A 869 28.36 -28.80 -36.14
CA SER A 869 29.30 -28.46 -37.21
C SER A 869 30.75 -28.48 -36.70
N GLY A 870 31.66 -28.99 -37.53
CA GLY A 870 33.10 -28.91 -37.27
C GLY A 870 33.87 -28.45 -38.51
N GLU A 871 34.66 -27.38 -38.37
CA GLU A 871 35.21 -26.65 -39.52
C GLU A 871 36.69 -26.92 -39.83
N GLU A 872 37.52 -27.30 -38.84
CA GLU A 872 38.97 -27.48 -39.06
C GLU A 872 39.63 -28.62 -38.26
N GLY A 873 38.96 -29.18 -37.25
CA GLY A 873 39.50 -30.23 -36.39
C GLY A 873 39.46 -31.64 -36.99
N THR A 874 40.47 -32.46 -36.72
CA THR A 874 40.49 -33.90 -37.04
C THR A 874 39.98 -34.73 -35.86
N HIS A 875 39.49 -35.94 -36.11
CA HIS A 875 38.98 -36.86 -35.08
C HIS A 875 37.80 -36.31 -34.26
N GLN A 876 37.05 -35.38 -34.85
CA GLN A 876 35.89 -34.76 -34.20
C GLN A 876 34.74 -35.75 -34.07
N LYS A 877 33.91 -35.58 -33.04
CA LYS A 877 32.72 -36.42 -32.84
C LYS A 877 31.47 -35.59 -32.57
N GLY A 878 30.34 -36.03 -33.11
CA GLY A 878 29.05 -35.46 -32.75
C GLY A 878 28.65 -35.96 -31.37
N PHE A 879 28.25 -37.23 -31.32
CA PHE A 879 27.86 -37.90 -30.09
C PHE A 879 28.78 -39.08 -29.79
N GLN A 880 29.23 -39.18 -28.54
CA GLN A 880 29.92 -40.35 -28.01
C GLN A 880 29.18 -40.85 -26.77
N ILE A 881 28.57 -42.04 -26.88
CA ILE A 881 27.70 -42.60 -25.85
C ILE A 881 28.25 -43.95 -25.41
N TRP A 882 28.57 -44.05 -24.13
CA TRP A 882 29.03 -45.26 -23.47
C TRP A 882 28.03 -45.63 -22.38
N THR A 883 27.55 -46.87 -22.42
CA THR A 883 26.78 -47.43 -21.31
C THR A 883 27.71 -48.35 -20.52
N GLY A 884 27.77 -48.16 -19.20
CA GLY A 884 28.48 -49.05 -18.31
C GLY A 884 27.85 -50.45 -18.28
N THR A 885 28.45 -51.37 -17.51
CA THR A 885 27.86 -52.70 -17.30
C THR A 885 26.77 -52.62 -16.22
N SER A 886 25.51 -52.81 -16.61
CA SER A 886 24.34 -52.91 -15.73
C SER A 886 23.42 -54.06 -16.19
N ASN A 887 22.49 -54.48 -15.34
CA ASN A 887 21.46 -55.47 -15.69
C ASN A 887 20.27 -54.84 -16.43
N ASP A 888 20.19 -53.51 -16.44
CA ASP A 888 19.11 -52.76 -17.05
C ASP A 888 19.39 -52.48 -18.54
N VAL A 889 18.32 -52.35 -19.31
CA VAL A 889 18.40 -51.98 -20.72
C VAL A 889 18.53 -50.46 -20.81
N ALA A 890 19.59 -49.98 -21.48
CA ALA A 890 19.71 -48.57 -21.80
C ALA A 890 18.89 -48.25 -23.07
N VAL A 891 18.02 -47.24 -23.00
CA VAL A 891 17.21 -46.76 -24.12
C VAL A 891 17.86 -45.51 -24.71
N LEU A 892 18.23 -45.56 -25.99
CA LEU A 892 19.02 -44.52 -26.66
C LEU A 892 18.38 -44.11 -27.99
N ASP A 893 17.85 -42.90 -28.07
CA ASP A 893 17.30 -42.33 -29.29
C ASP A 893 18.24 -41.23 -29.83
N VAL A 894 18.76 -41.41 -31.04
CA VAL A 894 19.57 -40.40 -31.76
C VAL A 894 18.85 -40.08 -33.06
N THR A 895 18.07 -39.01 -33.08
CA THR A 895 17.09 -38.73 -34.14
C THR A 895 17.17 -37.33 -34.72
N ASN A 896 16.92 -37.21 -36.02
CA ASN A 896 16.73 -35.92 -36.71
C ASN A 896 17.92 -34.94 -36.59
N ASN A 897 19.13 -35.41 -36.29
CA ASN A 897 20.30 -34.52 -36.14
C ASN A 897 20.95 -34.22 -37.49
N VAL A 898 21.55 -33.04 -37.61
CA VAL A 898 22.38 -32.64 -38.76
C VAL A 898 23.82 -32.48 -38.27
N ILE A 899 24.73 -33.30 -38.78
CA ILE A 899 26.12 -33.39 -38.30
C ILE A 899 27.07 -33.24 -39.50
N GLY A 900 27.90 -32.21 -39.49
CA GLY A 900 28.84 -31.92 -40.58
C GLY A 900 30.28 -31.78 -40.09
N PHE A 901 31.23 -32.47 -40.72
CA PHE A 901 32.65 -32.32 -40.42
C PHE A 901 33.49 -32.04 -41.66
N VAL A 902 34.31 -31.00 -41.55
CA VAL A 902 35.27 -30.60 -42.60
C VAL A 902 36.63 -31.27 -42.40
N GLY A 903 37.04 -31.54 -41.16
CA GLY A 903 38.30 -32.22 -40.90
C GLY A 903 38.23 -33.75 -41.01
N ASN A 904 39.41 -34.38 -41.10
CA ASN A 904 39.53 -35.83 -41.32
C ASN A 904 39.17 -36.65 -40.06
N ASN A 905 38.82 -37.92 -40.25
CA ASN A 905 38.53 -38.90 -39.20
C ASN A 905 37.34 -38.54 -38.30
N GLY A 906 36.39 -37.73 -38.78
CA GLY A 906 35.19 -37.38 -38.01
C GLY A 906 34.29 -38.60 -37.75
N THR A 907 33.62 -38.67 -36.61
CA THR A 907 32.60 -39.71 -36.32
C THR A 907 31.30 -39.05 -35.88
N ALA A 908 30.21 -39.19 -36.63
CA ALA A 908 28.98 -38.46 -36.29
C ALA A 908 28.28 -39.04 -35.06
N VAL A 909 28.09 -40.36 -35.01
CA VAL A 909 27.50 -41.05 -33.85
C VAL A 909 28.36 -42.24 -33.45
N GLU A 910 28.83 -42.29 -32.20
CA GLU A 910 29.51 -43.44 -31.61
C GLU A 910 28.75 -43.95 -30.38
N ILE A 911 28.39 -45.24 -30.38
CA ILE A 911 27.74 -45.92 -29.25
C ILE A 911 28.57 -47.15 -28.87
N LEU A 912 28.91 -47.28 -27.58
CA LEU A 912 29.55 -48.45 -26.98
C LEU A 912 28.68 -48.96 -25.83
N GLY A 913 27.94 -50.04 -26.08
CA GLY A 913 27.11 -50.69 -25.07
C GLY A 913 27.90 -51.65 -24.21
N GLY A 914 28.09 -51.33 -22.93
CA GLY A 914 28.57 -52.26 -21.90
C GLY A 914 27.46 -53.18 -21.39
N SER A 915 26.24 -52.64 -21.27
CA SER A 915 24.99 -53.35 -20.99
C SER A 915 24.20 -53.64 -22.28
N SER A 916 23.04 -54.29 -22.14
CA SER A 916 22.07 -54.40 -23.24
C SER A 916 21.55 -53.01 -23.61
N ILE A 917 21.59 -52.68 -24.91
CA ILE A 917 21.07 -51.41 -25.43
C ILE A 917 19.84 -51.66 -26.30
N ASN A 918 18.84 -50.77 -26.17
CA ASN A 918 17.76 -50.58 -27.14
C ASN A 918 17.98 -49.22 -27.80
N SER A 919 18.55 -49.21 -29.00
CA SER A 919 18.99 -47.98 -29.66
C SER A 919 18.28 -47.75 -30.98
N VAL A 920 17.80 -46.52 -31.20
CA VAL A 920 17.28 -46.04 -32.48
C VAL A 920 18.15 -44.88 -32.97
N VAL A 921 18.90 -45.10 -34.05
CA VAL A 921 19.63 -44.05 -34.77
C VAL A 921 18.89 -43.78 -36.08
N SER A 922 18.09 -42.73 -36.14
CA SER A 922 17.22 -42.51 -37.30
C SER A 922 17.08 -41.08 -37.81
N ASN A 923 16.86 -40.94 -39.12
CA ASN A 923 16.64 -39.67 -39.80
C ASN A 923 17.75 -38.62 -39.57
N ASN A 924 18.97 -39.04 -39.26
CA ASN A 924 20.10 -38.13 -39.13
C ASN A 924 20.69 -37.82 -40.52
N VAL A 925 21.15 -36.59 -40.70
CA VAL A 925 21.89 -36.15 -41.88
C VAL A 925 23.35 -35.96 -41.49
N VAL A 926 24.25 -36.68 -42.13
CA VAL A 926 25.69 -36.64 -41.88
C VAL A 926 26.41 -36.24 -43.15
N GLU A 927 27.22 -35.19 -43.09
CA GLU A 927 28.05 -34.72 -44.21
C GLU A 927 29.54 -34.73 -43.82
N PHE A 928 30.34 -35.47 -44.57
CA PHE A 928 31.80 -35.44 -44.47
C PHE A 928 32.41 -34.68 -45.64
N ARG A 929 33.13 -33.60 -45.34
CA ARG A 929 34.03 -32.91 -46.27
C ARG A 929 35.51 -33.21 -46.00
N GLY A 930 35.80 -33.89 -44.90
CA GLY A 930 37.11 -34.46 -44.58
C GLY A 930 37.16 -35.96 -44.86
N ARG A 931 38.37 -36.50 -44.98
CA ARG A 931 38.60 -37.93 -45.28
C ARG A 931 38.32 -38.85 -44.09
N ASP A 932 38.13 -40.13 -44.38
CA ASP A 932 38.12 -41.21 -43.37
C ASP A 932 37.03 -41.05 -42.28
N GLY A 933 35.91 -40.39 -42.62
CA GLY A 933 34.78 -40.19 -41.72
C GLY A 933 34.00 -41.48 -41.41
N VAL A 934 33.31 -41.54 -40.28
CA VAL A 934 32.40 -42.64 -39.92
C VAL A 934 31.02 -42.08 -39.56
N GLY A 935 30.00 -42.41 -40.34
CA GLY A 935 28.64 -41.90 -40.09
C GLY A 935 28.08 -42.41 -38.77
N THR A 936 27.94 -43.73 -38.64
CA THR A 936 27.46 -44.35 -37.40
C THR A 936 28.37 -45.50 -37.00
N ARG A 937 28.83 -45.51 -35.74
CA ARG A 937 29.71 -46.52 -35.16
C ARG A 937 29.07 -47.12 -33.91
N ILE A 938 28.65 -48.38 -33.93
CA ILE A 938 27.97 -49.01 -32.78
C ILE A 938 28.64 -50.33 -32.41
N SER A 939 29.00 -50.47 -31.14
CA SER A 939 29.46 -51.73 -30.55
C SER A 939 28.53 -52.11 -29.38
N ALA A 940 28.27 -53.40 -29.21
CA ALA A 940 27.47 -53.93 -28.11
C ALA A 940 28.14 -55.16 -27.50
N ASN A 941 28.39 -55.13 -26.19
CA ASN A 941 29.01 -56.22 -25.43
C ASN A 941 28.01 -57.17 -24.77
N ALA A 942 26.71 -56.89 -24.92
CA ALA A 942 25.60 -57.73 -24.50
C ALA A 942 24.51 -57.76 -25.59
N ALA A 943 23.63 -58.79 -25.55
CA ALA A 943 22.55 -58.93 -26.51
C ALA A 943 21.66 -57.69 -26.52
N SER A 944 21.51 -57.06 -27.70
CA SER A 944 20.96 -55.71 -27.85
C SER A 944 19.99 -55.62 -29.03
N GLN A 945 19.09 -54.62 -28.98
CA GLN A 945 18.21 -54.26 -30.09
C GLN A 945 18.68 -52.92 -30.67
N ILE A 946 19.12 -52.93 -31.93
CA ILE A 946 19.70 -51.74 -32.57
C ILE A 946 18.97 -51.51 -33.89
N ALA A 947 18.39 -50.33 -34.05
CA ALA A 947 17.77 -49.88 -35.29
C ALA A 947 18.53 -48.69 -35.85
N VAL A 948 19.03 -48.81 -37.08
CA VAL A 948 19.63 -47.70 -37.84
C VAL A 948 18.79 -47.50 -39.10
N ALA A 949 18.01 -46.42 -39.15
CA ALA A 949 17.01 -46.26 -40.20
C ALA A 949 16.85 -44.82 -40.73
N GLY A 950 16.67 -44.65 -42.04
CA GLY A 950 16.35 -43.34 -42.63
C GLY A 950 17.49 -42.31 -42.58
N ASN A 951 18.71 -42.71 -42.21
CA ASN A 951 19.84 -41.78 -42.14
C ASN A 951 20.37 -41.46 -43.56
N VAL A 952 20.80 -40.23 -43.76
CA VAL A 952 21.48 -39.76 -44.98
C VAL A 952 22.94 -39.50 -44.61
N ILE A 953 23.86 -40.20 -45.25
CA ILE A 953 25.30 -40.10 -45.00
C ILE A 953 25.98 -39.80 -46.33
N GLU A 954 26.54 -38.60 -46.44
CA GLU A 954 27.25 -38.12 -47.63
C GLU A 954 28.73 -37.93 -47.33
N ASP A 955 29.59 -38.43 -48.21
CA ASP A 955 31.03 -38.19 -48.18
C ASP A 955 31.50 -37.56 -49.50
N LEU A 956 32.19 -36.44 -49.37
CA LEU A 956 32.70 -35.63 -50.48
C LEU A 956 34.22 -35.71 -50.64
N ALA A 957 34.94 -36.36 -49.72
CA ALA A 957 36.41 -36.36 -49.66
C ALA A 957 37.06 -37.75 -49.79
N GLY A 958 36.32 -38.82 -49.52
CA GLY A 958 36.74 -40.21 -49.68
C GLY A 958 37.32 -40.86 -48.42
N GLY A 959 37.28 -42.19 -48.39
CA GLY A 959 37.73 -43.03 -47.29
C GLY A 959 36.67 -43.26 -46.21
N ALA A 960 35.45 -42.77 -46.39
CA ALA A 960 34.43 -42.82 -45.35
C ALA A 960 33.84 -44.23 -45.18
N THR A 961 33.36 -44.51 -43.96
CA THR A 961 32.51 -45.66 -43.65
C THR A 961 31.11 -45.16 -43.27
N GLY A 962 30.08 -45.59 -43.99
CA GLY A 962 28.71 -45.19 -43.70
C GLY A 962 28.27 -45.68 -42.32
N ILE A 963 28.12 -46.99 -42.16
CA ILE A 963 27.73 -47.62 -40.89
C ILE A 963 28.74 -48.70 -40.53
N LEU A 964 29.31 -48.59 -39.33
CA LEU A 964 30.30 -49.51 -38.79
C LEU A 964 29.80 -50.15 -37.50
N PHE A 965 29.81 -51.47 -37.47
CA PHE A 965 29.65 -52.28 -36.28
C PHE A 965 30.99 -52.97 -35.98
N PRO A 966 31.84 -52.40 -35.10
CA PRO A 966 33.13 -53.01 -34.79
C PRO A 966 32.97 -54.39 -34.13
N SER A 967 32.02 -54.51 -33.19
CA SER A 967 31.72 -55.76 -32.49
C SER A 967 30.30 -55.76 -31.97
N ILE A 968 29.54 -56.82 -32.25
CA ILE A 968 28.18 -57.01 -31.74
C ILE A 968 28.09 -58.36 -31.04
N TYR A 969 27.48 -58.39 -29.85
CA TYR A 969 27.25 -59.61 -29.10
C TYR A 969 26.22 -60.52 -29.79
N ASP A 970 26.45 -61.82 -29.74
CA ASP A 970 25.53 -62.85 -30.24
C ASP A 970 24.12 -62.70 -29.60
N GLY A 971 23.06 -63.04 -30.33
CA GLY A 971 21.68 -62.80 -29.93
C GLY A 971 21.17 -61.36 -30.03
N SER A 972 21.98 -60.42 -30.53
CA SER A 972 21.51 -59.07 -30.87
C SER A 972 20.69 -59.06 -32.17
N SER A 973 19.79 -58.07 -32.30
CA SER A 973 19.02 -57.79 -33.52
C SER A 973 19.41 -56.44 -34.11
N LEU A 974 19.78 -56.41 -35.38
CA LEU A 974 20.12 -55.21 -36.14
C LEU A 974 19.05 -54.93 -37.20
N VAL A 975 18.26 -53.88 -37.00
CA VAL A 975 17.26 -53.38 -37.96
C VAL A 975 17.89 -52.29 -38.84
N LEU A 976 18.01 -52.54 -40.14
CA LEU A 976 18.66 -51.63 -41.10
C LEU A 976 17.70 -51.30 -42.26
N ASN A 977 17.14 -50.09 -42.26
CA ASN A 977 16.08 -49.71 -43.21
C ASN A 977 16.25 -48.30 -43.79
N SER A 978 16.05 -48.12 -45.09
CA SER A 978 15.94 -46.79 -45.72
C SER A 978 17.13 -45.85 -45.52
N ASN A 979 18.33 -46.36 -45.22
CA ASN A 979 19.52 -45.51 -45.13
C ASN A 979 20.01 -45.16 -46.55
N ILE A 980 20.44 -43.91 -46.76
CA ILE A 980 21.05 -43.41 -47.99
C ILE A 980 22.51 -43.10 -47.68
N ILE A 981 23.42 -43.88 -48.25
CA ILE A 981 24.87 -43.75 -48.06
C ILE A 981 25.49 -43.41 -49.42
N SER A 982 25.85 -42.16 -49.62
CA SER A 982 26.46 -41.66 -50.85
C SER A 982 27.94 -41.35 -50.62
N LEU A 983 28.80 -42.27 -51.05
CA LEU A 983 30.26 -42.14 -50.93
C LEU A 983 30.88 -41.71 -52.26
N GLN A 984 32.10 -41.20 -52.21
CA GLN A 984 32.78 -40.67 -53.41
C GLN A 984 33.35 -41.79 -54.30
N ASP A 985 32.71 -42.04 -55.45
CA ASP A 985 33.01 -43.15 -56.40
C ASP A 985 34.40 -43.12 -57.09
N SER A 986 35.24 -42.11 -56.79
CA SER A 986 36.56 -41.92 -57.42
C SER A 986 37.70 -41.66 -56.45
N SER A 987 37.54 -42.00 -55.17
CA SER A 987 38.63 -41.84 -54.19
C SER A 987 39.69 -42.95 -54.35
N VAL A 988 40.96 -42.64 -54.05
CA VAL A 988 42.02 -43.68 -53.92
C VAL A 988 41.94 -44.43 -52.58
N PHE A 989 40.99 -44.03 -51.73
CA PHE A 989 40.78 -44.56 -50.39
C PHE A 989 39.63 -45.57 -50.41
N ALA A 990 39.58 -46.44 -49.41
CA ALA A 990 38.58 -47.50 -49.38
C ALA A 990 37.29 -47.00 -48.75
N ASP A 991 36.35 -46.56 -49.58
CA ASP A 991 34.99 -46.19 -49.15
C ASP A 991 34.16 -47.44 -48.81
N ARG A 992 33.46 -47.42 -47.68
CA ARG A 992 32.76 -48.58 -47.11
C ARG A 992 31.31 -48.25 -46.76
N GLY A 993 30.37 -49.09 -47.18
CA GLY A 993 28.95 -48.94 -46.86
C GLY A 993 28.62 -49.42 -45.44
N ILE A 994 28.04 -50.62 -45.32
CA ILE A 994 27.63 -51.22 -44.02
C ILE A 994 28.58 -52.35 -43.63
N ILE A 995 29.33 -52.18 -42.54
CA ILE A 995 30.39 -53.10 -42.14
C ILE A 995 30.11 -53.67 -40.75
N LEU A 996 29.91 -54.99 -40.63
CA LEU A 996 30.01 -55.72 -39.37
C LEU A 996 31.35 -56.45 -39.32
N SER A 997 32.23 -56.02 -38.41
CA SER A 997 33.61 -56.50 -38.37
C SER A 997 33.77 -57.79 -37.55
N ASN A 998 33.04 -57.90 -36.44
CA ASN A 998 33.16 -59.03 -35.52
C ASN A 998 31.83 -59.31 -34.80
N VAL A 999 31.62 -60.58 -34.42
CA VAL A 999 30.56 -61.00 -33.51
C VAL A 999 31.22 -61.64 -32.28
N THR A 1000 30.84 -61.19 -31.10
CA THR A 1000 31.34 -61.68 -29.81
C THR A 1000 30.29 -62.55 -29.11
N GLY A 1001 30.71 -63.33 -28.12
CA GLY A 1001 29.83 -64.26 -27.40
C GLY A 1001 30.34 -65.69 -27.45
N THR A 1002 29.61 -66.63 -26.85
CA THR A 1002 30.07 -68.02 -26.70
C THR A 1002 29.11 -69.07 -27.24
N ASN A 1003 27.87 -68.72 -27.64
CA ASN A 1003 26.87 -69.66 -28.13
C ASN A 1003 25.79 -68.97 -28.98
N ASP A 1004 25.42 -69.60 -30.10
CA ASP A 1004 24.16 -69.40 -30.85
C ASP A 1004 23.00 -69.03 -29.89
N PRO A 1005 22.28 -67.91 -30.09
CA PRO A 1005 21.90 -67.33 -31.39
C PRO A 1005 22.93 -66.40 -32.06
N PHE A 1006 23.10 -66.51 -33.37
CA PHE A 1006 23.78 -65.50 -34.22
C PHE A 1006 23.21 -64.08 -34.06
N VAL A 1007 23.91 -63.05 -34.58
CA VAL A 1007 23.32 -61.72 -34.74
C VAL A 1007 22.23 -61.77 -35.82
N GLU A 1008 21.01 -61.34 -35.50
CA GLU A 1008 19.90 -61.30 -36.44
C GLU A 1008 19.90 -59.98 -37.23
N LEU A 1009 19.93 -60.08 -38.55
CA LEU A 1009 19.83 -58.96 -39.47
C LEU A 1009 18.40 -58.83 -40.00
N ILE A 1010 17.81 -57.64 -39.84
CA ILE A 1010 16.42 -57.37 -40.22
C ILE A 1010 16.36 -56.15 -41.13
N SER A 1011 15.77 -56.33 -42.31
CA SER A 1011 15.44 -55.23 -43.22
C SER A 1011 14.13 -55.50 -43.94
N THR A 1012 13.25 -54.50 -43.94
CA THR A 1012 11.99 -54.47 -44.67
C THR A 1012 11.99 -53.42 -45.79
N LEU A 1013 12.94 -52.48 -45.75
CA LEU A 1013 13.07 -51.38 -46.71
C LEU A 1013 14.51 -51.28 -47.20
N ASN A 1014 14.68 -50.90 -48.46
CA ASN A 1014 16.00 -50.87 -49.10
C ASN A 1014 16.94 -49.83 -48.48
N ASN A 1015 18.20 -50.23 -48.25
CA ASN A 1015 19.30 -49.31 -48.01
C ASN A 1015 19.99 -49.01 -49.35
N THR A 1016 20.23 -47.74 -49.66
CA THR A 1016 20.85 -47.30 -50.91
C THR A 1016 22.30 -46.92 -50.63
N ILE A 1017 23.25 -47.58 -51.29
CA ILE A 1017 24.69 -47.37 -51.10
C ILE A 1017 25.33 -47.13 -52.47
N THR A 1018 25.92 -45.96 -52.68
CA THR A 1018 26.60 -45.57 -53.93
C THR A 1018 28.05 -45.18 -53.66
N GLY A 1019 28.94 -45.41 -54.62
CA GLY A 1019 30.37 -45.04 -54.55
C GLY A 1019 31.24 -45.84 -53.56
N ALA A 1020 30.69 -46.87 -52.91
CA ALA A 1020 31.44 -47.69 -51.96
C ALA A 1020 32.32 -48.74 -52.67
N SER A 1021 33.62 -48.73 -52.38
CA SER A 1021 34.56 -49.80 -52.76
C SER A 1021 34.19 -51.14 -52.09
N THR A 1022 33.63 -51.09 -50.87
CA THR A 1022 33.06 -52.22 -50.14
C THR A 1022 31.65 -51.87 -49.73
N ILE A 1023 30.66 -52.31 -50.51
CA ILE A 1023 29.23 -52.01 -50.25
C ILE A 1023 28.80 -52.54 -48.88
N TYR A 1024 29.16 -53.78 -48.56
CA TYR A 1024 28.92 -54.38 -47.26
C TYR A 1024 29.99 -55.43 -46.91
N SER A 1025 30.16 -55.73 -45.63
CA SER A 1025 31.00 -56.82 -45.14
C SER A 1025 30.43 -57.40 -43.85
N LEU A 1026 30.35 -58.73 -43.76
CA LEU A 1026 29.80 -59.46 -42.62
C LEU A 1026 30.71 -60.64 -42.26
N PRO A 1027 30.84 -61.02 -40.97
CA PRO A 1027 31.65 -62.18 -40.58
C PRO A 1027 30.97 -63.49 -40.99
N THR A 1028 31.74 -64.44 -41.50
CA THR A 1028 31.22 -65.74 -41.96
C THR A 1028 30.71 -66.57 -40.77
N ASN A 1029 29.53 -67.19 -40.92
CA ASN A 1029 28.91 -68.03 -39.88
C ASN A 1029 28.73 -67.29 -38.54
N ALA A 1030 28.35 -66.02 -38.57
CA ALA A 1030 28.15 -65.20 -37.37
C ALA A 1030 26.82 -64.43 -37.36
N VAL A 1031 26.11 -64.41 -38.49
CA VAL A 1031 24.87 -63.67 -38.70
C VAL A 1031 23.75 -64.58 -39.23
N THR A 1032 22.51 -64.21 -38.95
CA THR A 1032 21.29 -64.78 -39.55
C THR A 1032 20.39 -63.64 -40.03
N GLY A 1033 19.32 -63.97 -40.76
CA GLY A 1033 18.39 -62.96 -41.26
C GLY A 1033 18.77 -62.46 -42.66
N ARG A 1034 18.42 -61.20 -42.95
CA ARG A 1034 18.69 -60.57 -44.25
C ARG A 1034 18.60 -59.05 -44.18
N ILE A 1035 19.40 -58.38 -45.02
CA ILE A 1035 19.23 -56.94 -45.30
C ILE A 1035 18.99 -56.66 -46.79
N LEU A 1036 18.24 -55.60 -47.12
CA LEU A 1036 18.09 -55.13 -48.49
C LEU A 1036 19.10 -54.01 -48.75
N ILE A 1037 19.99 -54.22 -49.72
CA ILE A 1037 20.96 -53.22 -50.19
C ILE A 1037 20.86 -53.11 -51.72
N ASN A 1038 20.67 -51.89 -52.22
CA ASN A 1038 20.57 -51.59 -53.65
C ASN A 1038 19.56 -52.49 -54.42
N GLY A 1039 18.44 -52.83 -53.77
CA GLY A 1039 17.38 -53.69 -54.30
C GLY A 1039 17.68 -55.19 -54.21
N VAL A 1040 18.83 -55.58 -53.67
CA VAL A 1040 19.26 -56.97 -53.53
C VAL A 1040 19.18 -57.41 -52.07
N VAL A 1041 18.66 -58.61 -51.85
CA VAL A 1041 18.67 -59.24 -50.52
C VAL A 1041 20.04 -59.85 -50.28
N VAL A 1042 20.73 -59.43 -49.23
CA VAL A 1042 22.02 -59.98 -48.81
C VAL A 1042 21.90 -60.65 -47.42
N PRO A 1043 22.72 -61.67 -47.14
CA PRO A 1043 22.71 -62.40 -45.86
C PRO A 1043 22.92 -61.52 -44.64
#